data_AF-A0A670J931-F1
#
_entry.id   AF-A0A670J931-F1
#
_cell.length_a   1.000
_cell.length_b   1.000
_cell.length_c   1.000
_cell.angle_alpha   90.00
_cell.angle_beta   90.00
_cell.angle_gamma   90.00
#
_symmetry.space_group_name_H-M   'P 1'
#
loop_
_entity.id
_entity.type
_entity.pdbx_description
1 polymer ?
#
loop_
_entity_poly.entity_id
_entity_poly.type
_entity_poly.pdbx_seq_one_letter_code
_entity_poly.pdbx_strand_id
1 'polypeptide(L)'
;MFLLLVILSLVPFLSCNLNSQRTGSSTGDGSNQFPWNKSRLPKHVVPVHYDLLIHPNLTTLTFTGLAKIEIMVIEQTSSVILHSKYLQITKATIQGATGSPDADKEVTVLEYPPYEQIALVATEPLQIEHKYIISIEYSANLSDSFHGFYKSSYRTPEGEVRVLAATQFEPTAARMAFPCFDEPAFKAKFSIKIIREPKHLALSNMPIVESVNIGGQLIEDRFDVSVKMSTYLVAFIVSDFKSVSKMTSRGIKVSVYAVPHVINQLDYALDAAVKLLDFYEGYFSIPYPLPKQDLAAIPDFQSGAMENWGLITYRESALLYDPEKSSASSRLGITLVIAHELAHQWFGNLVTMEWWNDLWLNEGFANFMEFVSVNVTHPELKVEDHFLNNYFSAMDVDALNSSHPISTPVEDPSQILEMFDSVSYEKGACLLNMLLHYISPEVFRAGIIKYLSQFSYQNTENKDLWNSLSGVCPAKEAGRGQNDGVCSRSQEPVSTSHWTQNGLHDVKTMMDTWTLQKGFPVVTVTLEGKKVHLHQEHYVKASSSSAPTGNLWHVPLTYITSKCAEVQKFLLTAKTDDIILPEEVEWIKFNVGMNGYYIVHYGDDGWDALIRLLKENHKAISSNDRASLINSVFQMVSAEKLSITKALDLTIYLQRETEITPVLEGLDELIPLYKLTEKRDMKDIDNQLKGYIINLMKNMIDKQSWDDAGTVSERLLRSSLLVFACVRKYQPCVDKAKEFYTKWKDSDGNFHLPNDIKFAVYAVGAQTDEGWDFLFGKHKLPKFNTEKRIIESVLSLSPNKEKLEWLMQQGLQDDLIKMQDLPYIVLSVGRNPEGYQLAWKFLKQNWQTFVKKFELGSNTISHLVTGLTNKYSTKEQLEEVKSFFNSQGKKVSELRAVYQAIETIEENIQWMDKNLEKIKEWLHTNSRTSI
;
A
#
# COMPACT_ATOMS: atom_id res chain seq x y z
N MET A 1 26.84 -60.01 39.06
CA MET A 1 28.22 -60.50 39.20
C MET A 1 29.03 -59.92 38.05
N PHE A 2 29.88 -58.92 38.36
CA PHE A 2 30.97 -58.35 37.55
C PHE A 2 30.72 -57.55 36.23
N LEU A 3 31.32 -56.34 36.24
CA LEU A 3 32.04 -55.61 35.16
C LEU A 3 31.31 -54.69 34.13
N LEU A 4 31.78 -53.42 34.11
CA LEU A 4 31.84 -52.35 33.08
C LEU A 4 30.56 -51.69 32.52
N LEU A 5 30.47 -50.36 32.30
CA LEU A 5 31.16 -49.15 32.79
C LEU A 5 30.38 -47.92 32.24
N VAL A 6 30.10 -46.93 33.09
CA VAL A 6 29.66 -45.55 32.78
C VAL A 6 30.63 -44.62 33.50
N ILE A 7 31.08 -43.50 32.90
CA ILE A 7 31.48 -42.24 33.58
C ILE A 7 31.61 -41.08 32.56
N LEU A 8 31.24 -39.89 33.05
CA LEU A 8 31.16 -38.55 32.48
C LEU A 8 32.38 -38.03 31.68
N SER A 9 32.14 -37.08 30.77
CA SER A 9 33.03 -35.92 30.59
C SER A 9 32.28 -34.67 30.08
N LEU A 10 32.48 -33.55 30.80
CA LEU A 10 32.15 -32.19 30.43
C LEU A 10 33.09 -31.69 29.33
N VAL A 11 32.57 -31.01 28.30
CA VAL A 11 33.29 -29.97 27.54
C VAL A 11 32.28 -28.92 27.06
N PRO A 12 32.34 -27.65 27.50
CA PRO A 12 31.76 -26.55 26.76
C PRO A 12 32.73 -26.15 25.65
N PHE A 13 32.27 -26.17 24.40
CA PHE A 13 32.95 -25.49 23.31
C PHE A 13 32.81 -23.98 23.54
N LEU A 14 33.84 -23.38 24.16
CA LEU A 14 34.12 -21.96 24.08
C LEU A 14 34.42 -21.62 22.61
N SER A 15 33.44 -21.05 21.92
CA SER A 15 33.66 -20.29 20.70
C SER A 15 34.57 -19.12 21.05
N CYS A 16 35.78 -19.11 20.48
CA CYS A 16 36.74 -18.04 20.59
C CYS A 16 36.16 -16.75 20.00
N ASN A 17 35.61 -15.91 20.87
CA ASN A 17 35.52 -14.47 20.66
C ASN A 17 36.95 -13.92 20.62
N LEU A 18 37.47 -13.66 19.43
CA LEU A 18 38.60 -12.74 19.27
C LEU A 18 38.06 -11.30 19.22
N ASN A 19 37.65 -10.84 20.40
CA ASN A 19 37.64 -9.43 20.74
C ASN A 19 39.11 -8.99 20.83
N SER A 20 39.63 -8.37 19.77
CA SER A 20 40.83 -7.54 19.90
C SER A 20 40.41 -6.16 20.40
N GLN A 21 40.30 -6.01 21.72
CA GLN A 21 40.55 -4.71 22.34
C GLN A 21 42.04 -4.42 22.17
N ARG A 22 42.39 -3.61 21.17
CA ARG A 22 43.65 -2.86 21.17
C ARG A 22 43.35 -1.47 21.69
N THR A 23 43.68 -1.24 22.95
CA THR A 23 44.07 0.07 23.45
C THR A 23 45.31 0.51 22.68
N GLY A 24 45.12 1.35 21.66
CA GLY A 24 46.17 1.99 20.89
C GLY A 24 46.20 3.47 21.22
N SER A 25 47.21 3.86 21.99
CA SER A 25 47.62 5.25 22.18
C SER A 25 47.82 5.94 20.83
N SER A 26 47.40 7.20 20.78
CA SER A 26 47.68 8.17 19.72
C SER A 26 49.15 8.17 19.30
N THR A 27 49.38 7.88 18.01
CA THR A 27 50.34 8.52 17.08
C THR A 27 50.45 7.64 15.82
N GLY A 28 49.84 8.08 14.71
CA GLY A 28 49.96 7.41 13.41
C GLY A 28 48.85 7.75 12.41
N ASP A 29 49.16 8.69 11.51
CA ASP A 29 48.56 9.02 10.19
C ASP A 29 47.04 9.24 10.05
N GLY A 30 46.64 10.51 9.87
CA GLY A 30 45.25 10.98 9.76
C GLY A 30 44.70 11.09 8.34
N SER A 31 44.87 10.09 7.46
CA SER A 31 44.50 10.21 6.04
C SER A 31 43.31 9.37 5.53
N ASN A 32 42.67 8.52 6.34
CA ASN A 32 41.59 7.61 5.86
C ASN A 32 40.27 7.69 6.66
N GLN A 33 39.89 8.85 7.23
CA GLN A 33 38.58 9.02 7.85
C GLN A 33 37.55 9.48 6.80
N PHE A 34 36.38 8.82 6.74
CA PHE A 34 35.28 9.26 5.87
C PHE A 34 34.81 10.67 6.30
N PRO A 35 34.73 11.65 5.38
CA PRO A 35 34.61 13.08 5.73
C PRO A 35 33.20 13.53 6.15
N TRP A 36 32.24 12.62 6.28
CA TRP A 36 30.85 12.94 6.61
C TRP A 36 30.25 11.92 7.59
N ASN A 37 29.52 12.38 8.61
CA ASN A 37 29.07 11.52 9.70
C ASN A 37 27.53 11.42 9.84
N LYS A 38 26.78 11.87 8.83
CA LYS A 38 25.31 11.79 8.80
C LYS A 38 24.81 10.92 7.66
N SER A 39 23.68 10.25 7.87
CA SER A 39 22.96 9.50 6.82
C SER A 39 22.43 10.43 5.72
N ARG A 40 21.94 11.61 6.09
CA ARG A 40 21.53 12.67 5.16
C ARG A 40 22.73 13.33 4.49
N LEU A 41 22.65 13.55 3.18
CA LEU A 41 23.71 14.19 2.40
C LEU A 41 23.89 15.67 2.78
N PRO A 42 25.10 16.23 2.57
CA PRO A 42 25.30 17.67 2.68
C PRO A 42 24.49 18.44 1.62
N LYS A 43 23.94 19.59 2.00
CA LYS A 43 23.13 20.44 1.10
C LYS A 43 23.95 21.47 0.30
N HIS A 44 25.26 21.53 0.50
CA HIS A 44 26.14 22.53 -0.13
C HIS A 44 26.66 22.13 -1.52
N VAL A 45 26.39 20.91 -1.98
CA VAL A 45 26.59 20.49 -3.38
C VAL A 45 25.27 20.00 -3.92
N VAL A 46 24.81 20.56 -5.04
CA VAL A 46 23.50 20.26 -5.61
C VAL A 46 23.67 19.77 -7.04
N PRO A 47 23.08 18.61 -7.42
CA PRO A 47 23.09 18.16 -8.80
C PRO A 47 22.15 19.00 -9.67
N VAL A 48 22.56 19.23 -10.90
CA VAL A 48 21.81 20.00 -11.91
C VAL A 48 21.38 19.10 -13.06
N HIS A 49 22.30 18.25 -13.52
CA HIS A 49 22.09 17.36 -14.67
C HIS A 49 22.89 16.06 -14.51
N TYR A 50 22.30 14.94 -14.93
CA TYR A 50 22.94 13.64 -15.04
C TYR A 50 22.95 13.21 -16.51
N ASP A 51 24.12 12.86 -17.04
CA ASP A 51 24.26 12.08 -18.26
C ASP A 51 24.66 10.65 -17.86
N LEU A 52 23.73 9.71 -18.07
CA LEU A 52 23.84 8.31 -17.67
C LEU A 52 24.00 7.44 -18.92
N LEU A 53 25.11 6.71 -19.01
CA LEU A 53 25.31 5.64 -19.98
C LEU A 53 25.28 4.31 -19.24
N ILE A 54 24.36 3.41 -19.63
CA ILE A 54 24.23 2.08 -19.03
C ILE A 54 24.35 1.01 -20.13
N HIS A 55 25.16 -0.01 -19.88
CA HIS A 55 25.35 -1.14 -20.79
C HIS A 55 25.10 -2.45 -20.04
N PRO A 56 23.84 -2.93 -19.99
CA PRO A 56 23.51 -4.24 -19.44
C PRO A 56 23.83 -5.37 -20.42
N ASN A 57 24.32 -6.48 -19.87
CA ASN A 57 24.45 -7.74 -20.58
C ASN A 57 23.51 -8.78 -19.95
N LEU A 58 22.42 -9.09 -20.66
CA LEU A 58 21.40 -10.04 -20.18
C LEU A 58 21.83 -11.51 -20.23
N THR A 59 23.02 -11.80 -20.79
CA THR A 59 23.60 -13.15 -20.79
C THR A 59 24.48 -13.36 -19.56
N THR A 60 25.36 -12.41 -19.25
CA THR A 60 26.24 -12.47 -18.06
C THR A 60 25.57 -11.94 -16.78
N LEU A 61 24.42 -11.29 -16.91
CA LEU A 61 23.66 -10.65 -15.83
C LEU A 61 24.48 -9.60 -15.09
N THR A 62 25.32 -8.88 -15.83
CA THR A 62 26.16 -7.78 -15.34
C THR A 62 25.87 -6.52 -16.13
N PHE A 63 26.28 -5.37 -15.60
CA PHE A 63 26.23 -4.11 -16.33
C PHE A 63 27.41 -3.21 -15.99
N THR A 64 27.80 -2.40 -16.95
CA THR A 64 28.76 -1.29 -16.78
C THR A 64 28.02 0.02 -16.95
N GLY A 65 28.46 1.06 -16.23
CA GLY A 65 27.88 2.39 -16.36
C GLY A 65 28.90 3.51 -16.27
N LEU A 66 28.49 4.66 -16.82
CA LEU A 66 29.19 5.94 -16.71
C LEU A 66 28.17 7.00 -16.29
N ALA A 67 28.37 7.57 -15.11
CA ALA A 67 27.57 8.67 -14.60
C ALA A 67 28.37 9.97 -14.70
N LYS A 68 27.89 10.93 -15.51
CA LYS A 68 28.41 12.29 -15.56
C LYS A 68 27.42 13.22 -14.88
N ILE A 69 27.83 13.86 -13.79
CA ILE A 69 26.95 14.66 -12.93
C ILE A 69 27.44 16.11 -12.97
N GLU A 70 26.65 17.00 -13.58
CA GLU A 70 26.83 18.43 -13.43
C GLU A 70 26.34 18.85 -12.04
N ILE A 71 27.22 19.43 -11.25
CA ILE A 71 26.94 19.90 -9.90
C ILE A 71 27.17 21.42 -9.78
N MET A 72 26.45 22.03 -8.84
CA MET A 72 26.66 23.40 -8.38
C MET A 72 27.13 23.38 -6.93
N VAL A 73 28.21 24.11 -6.65
CA VAL A 73 28.79 24.23 -5.30
C VAL A 73 28.29 25.52 -4.66
N ILE A 74 27.56 25.38 -3.55
CA ILE A 74 26.96 26.50 -2.80
C ILE A 74 27.91 26.98 -1.70
N GLU A 75 28.65 26.06 -1.07
CA GLU A 75 29.67 26.37 -0.08
C GLU A 75 30.98 25.68 -0.48
N GLN A 76 32.12 26.36 -0.25
CA GLN A 76 33.44 25.83 -0.59
C GLN A 76 33.69 24.50 0.12
N THR A 77 34.07 23.46 -0.63
CA THR A 77 34.30 22.11 -0.10
C THR A 77 35.42 21.39 -0.84
N SER A 78 36.11 20.48 -0.17
CA SER A 78 37.12 19.61 -0.79
C SER A 78 36.62 18.18 -1.03
N SER A 79 35.37 17.88 -0.68
CA SER A 79 34.80 16.55 -0.87
C SER A 79 33.34 16.63 -1.32
N VAL A 80 32.97 15.81 -2.29
CA VAL A 80 31.58 15.60 -2.69
C VAL A 80 31.08 14.28 -2.12
N ILE A 81 30.00 14.32 -1.36
CA ILE A 81 29.37 13.14 -0.75
C ILE A 81 28.11 12.79 -1.53
N LEU A 82 27.97 11.54 -1.95
CA LEU A 82 26.80 11.04 -2.66
C LEU A 82 26.57 9.55 -2.34
N HIS A 83 25.43 8.99 -2.74
CA HIS A 83 25.06 7.60 -2.47
C HIS A 83 25.59 6.64 -3.54
N SER A 84 26.04 5.46 -3.11
CA SER A 84 26.40 4.34 -3.97
C SER A 84 26.34 3.03 -3.16
N LYS A 85 25.70 1.99 -3.68
CA LYS A 85 25.52 0.71 -3.01
C LYS A 85 25.72 -0.44 -3.99
N TYR A 86 26.62 -1.37 -3.65
CA TYR A 86 26.96 -2.54 -4.48
C TYR A 86 27.50 -2.23 -5.89
N LEU A 87 27.94 -1.00 -6.13
CA LEU A 87 28.60 -0.60 -7.36
C LEU A 87 30.11 -0.61 -7.17
N GLN A 88 30.83 -1.30 -8.05
CA GLN A 88 32.28 -1.28 -8.08
C GLN A 88 32.75 -0.08 -8.91
N ILE A 89 33.24 0.97 -8.24
CA ILE A 89 33.75 2.17 -8.88
C ILE A 89 35.15 1.90 -9.42
N THR A 90 35.35 2.08 -10.73
CA THR A 90 36.63 1.83 -11.40
C THR A 90 37.44 3.11 -11.59
N LYS A 91 36.77 4.24 -11.80
CA LYS A 91 37.41 5.55 -12.00
C LYS A 91 36.47 6.69 -11.62
N ALA A 92 37.00 7.74 -11.00
CA ALA A 92 36.27 8.97 -10.71
C ALA A 92 37.11 10.21 -11.02
N THR A 93 36.53 11.21 -11.68
CA THR A 93 37.20 12.49 -11.99
C THR A 93 36.27 13.67 -11.73
N ILE A 94 36.84 14.85 -11.46
CA ILE A 94 36.13 16.12 -11.36
C ILE A 94 36.79 17.14 -12.30
N GLN A 95 35.98 17.81 -13.11
CA GLN A 95 36.40 18.88 -14.02
C GLN A 95 35.53 20.13 -13.85
N GLY A 96 36.10 21.33 -14.08
CA GLY A 96 35.33 22.57 -14.12
C GLY A 96 34.49 22.67 -15.40
N ALA A 97 33.26 23.20 -15.33
CA ALA A 97 32.36 23.25 -16.48
C ALA A 97 32.73 24.33 -17.53
N THR A 98 33.55 25.32 -17.17
CA THR A 98 33.94 26.44 -18.05
C THR A 98 35.30 26.22 -18.70
N GLY A 99 35.32 25.49 -19.82
CA GLY A 99 36.15 25.75 -21.01
C GLY A 99 37.69 25.84 -20.95
N SER A 100 38.37 25.79 -19.80
CA SER A 100 39.82 25.53 -19.78
C SER A 100 40.07 24.03 -19.94
N PRO A 101 41.05 23.61 -20.75
CA PRO A 101 41.48 22.21 -20.82
C PRO A 101 42.30 21.87 -19.57
N ASP A 102 41.74 22.09 -18.38
CA ASP A 102 42.27 21.46 -17.18
C ASP A 102 41.93 19.97 -17.30
N ALA A 103 42.98 19.15 -17.39
CA ALA A 103 42.88 17.71 -17.46
C ALA A 103 41.96 17.18 -16.36
N ASP A 104 41.13 16.17 -16.68
CA ASP A 104 40.35 15.40 -15.71
C ASP A 104 41.16 15.17 -14.43
N LYS A 105 40.80 15.86 -13.34
CA LYS A 105 41.49 15.68 -12.06
C LYS A 105 40.91 14.43 -11.42
N GLU A 106 41.71 13.38 -11.36
CA GLU A 106 41.37 12.16 -10.64
C GLU A 106 41.18 12.47 -9.15
N VAL A 107 40.17 11.85 -8.55
CA VAL A 107 39.79 12.07 -7.15
C VAL A 107 39.93 10.79 -6.33
N THR A 108 40.25 10.93 -5.05
CA THR A 108 40.25 9.80 -4.13
C THR A 108 38.83 9.44 -3.78
N VAL A 109 38.45 8.18 -3.99
CA VAL A 109 37.13 7.64 -3.63
C VAL A 109 37.24 6.93 -2.27
N LEU A 110 36.44 7.37 -1.31
CA LEU A 110 36.27 6.70 -0.02
C LEU A 110 34.85 6.12 0.05
N GLU A 111 34.68 4.90 0.54
CA GLU A 111 33.37 4.27 0.70
C GLU A 111 32.98 4.18 2.18
N TYR A 112 31.69 4.40 2.47
CA TYR A 112 31.11 4.19 3.78
C TYR A 112 29.80 3.40 3.67
N PRO A 113 29.89 2.07 3.58
CA PRO A 113 28.73 1.18 3.40
C PRO A 113 27.61 1.34 4.45
N PRO A 114 27.86 1.64 5.75
CA PRO A 114 26.78 1.80 6.72
C PRO A 114 25.75 2.88 6.40
N TYR A 115 26.15 3.95 5.69
CA TYR A 115 25.23 4.98 5.17
C TYR A 115 25.03 4.89 3.66
N GLU A 116 25.58 3.86 3.02
CA GLU A 116 25.49 3.67 1.57
C GLU A 116 26.03 4.88 0.78
N GLN A 117 27.09 5.49 1.31
CA GLN A 117 27.68 6.72 0.78
C GLN A 117 29.11 6.49 0.27
N ILE A 118 29.52 7.34 -0.65
CA ILE A 118 30.89 7.53 -1.08
C ILE A 118 31.29 9.00 -0.96
N ALA A 119 32.58 9.25 -0.77
CA ALA A 119 33.16 10.58 -0.79
C ALA A 119 34.20 10.68 -1.90
N LEU A 120 34.03 11.68 -2.77
CA LEU A 120 34.97 12.05 -3.82
C LEU A 120 35.82 13.21 -3.32
N VAL A 121 37.05 12.92 -2.90
CA VAL A 121 37.96 13.92 -2.33
C VAL A 121 38.76 14.59 -3.45
N ALA A 122 38.46 15.86 -3.68
CA ALA A 122 39.14 16.68 -4.67
C ALA A 122 40.54 17.08 -4.21
N THR A 123 41.47 17.22 -5.16
CA THR A 123 42.85 17.65 -4.88
C THR A 123 42.93 19.14 -4.49
N GLU A 124 41.99 19.94 -4.96
CA GLU A 124 41.84 21.35 -4.64
C GLU A 124 40.39 21.63 -4.19
N PRO A 125 40.16 22.60 -3.28
CA PRO A 125 38.81 22.99 -2.88
C PRO A 125 37.98 23.48 -4.07
N LEU A 126 36.77 22.93 -4.20
CA LEU A 126 35.77 23.36 -5.17
C LEU A 126 35.22 24.74 -4.78
N GLN A 127 35.14 25.63 -5.76
CA GLN A 127 34.81 27.04 -5.55
C GLN A 127 33.30 27.27 -5.57
N ILE A 128 32.85 28.23 -4.75
CA ILE A 128 31.44 28.64 -4.64
C ILE A 128 30.94 29.17 -5.99
N GLU A 129 29.67 28.89 -6.31
CA GLU A 129 28.96 29.30 -7.54
C GLU A 129 29.58 28.78 -8.85
N HIS A 130 30.60 27.93 -8.77
CA HIS A 130 31.17 27.27 -9.94
C HIS A 130 30.45 25.94 -10.20
N LYS A 131 30.31 25.64 -11.49
CA LYS A 131 29.78 24.37 -11.97
C LYS A 131 30.93 23.40 -12.22
N TYR A 132 30.75 22.16 -11.78
CA TYR A 132 31.69 21.08 -12.02
C TYR A 132 30.97 19.89 -12.65
N ILE A 133 31.71 19.05 -13.37
CA ILE A 133 31.23 17.77 -13.87
C ILE A 133 32.02 16.68 -13.16
N ILE A 134 31.30 15.83 -12.45
CA ILE A 134 31.82 14.60 -11.85
C ILE A 134 31.63 13.48 -12.87
N SER A 135 32.67 12.71 -13.19
CA SER A 135 32.56 11.53 -14.04
C SER A 135 32.92 10.28 -13.24
N ILE A 136 32.00 9.29 -13.19
CA ILE A 136 32.19 8.05 -12.42
C ILE A 136 31.94 6.86 -13.34
N GLU A 137 32.97 6.04 -13.55
CA GLU A 137 32.89 4.74 -14.23
C GLU A 137 32.71 3.64 -13.17
N TYR A 138 31.79 2.71 -13.44
CA TYR A 138 31.47 1.65 -12.49
C TYR A 138 30.92 0.39 -13.18
N SER A 139 30.87 -0.69 -12.40
CA SER A 139 30.25 -1.95 -12.82
C SER A 139 29.54 -2.64 -11.65
N ALA A 140 28.53 -3.46 -11.97
CA ALA A 140 27.81 -4.25 -10.98
C ALA A 140 27.10 -5.45 -11.63
N ASN A 141 26.61 -6.37 -10.79
CA ASN A 141 25.69 -7.41 -11.21
C ASN A 141 24.26 -6.85 -11.23
N LEU A 142 23.41 -7.37 -12.12
CA LEU A 142 21.97 -7.15 -11.99
C LEU A 142 21.51 -7.74 -10.66
N SER A 143 20.69 -6.98 -9.93
CA SER A 143 20.13 -7.39 -8.65
C SER A 143 19.30 -8.66 -8.80
N ASP A 144 19.46 -9.57 -7.85
CA ASP A 144 18.64 -10.77 -7.69
C ASP A 144 17.36 -10.49 -6.85
N SER A 145 17.20 -9.28 -6.34
CA SER A 145 16.02 -8.81 -5.61
C SER A 145 15.01 -8.13 -6.56
N PHE A 146 14.02 -7.41 -6.04
CA PHE A 146 13.01 -6.71 -6.84
C PHE A 146 13.24 -5.18 -6.88
N HIS A 147 14.42 -4.71 -6.49
CA HIS A 147 14.81 -3.30 -6.43
C HIS A 147 16.21 -3.09 -7.00
N GLY A 148 16.55 -1.82 -7.27
CA GLY A 148 17.75 -1.43 -8.01
C GLY A 148 17.58 -1.70 -9.50
N PHE A 149 18.68 -2.00 -10.20
CA PHE A 149 18.63 -2.52 -11.56
C PHE A 149 18.70 -4.04 -11.53
N TYR A 150 17.55 -4.70 -11.71
CA TYR A 150 17.36 -6.12 -11.40
C TYR A 150 16.98 -6.93 -12.63
N LYS A 151 17.18 -8.26 -12.53
CA LYS A 151 16.78 -9.20 -13.58
C LYS A 151 15.34 -9.67 -13.35
N SER A 152 14.59 -9.82 -14.44
CA SER A 152 13.30 -10.50 -14.46
C SER A 152 13.29 -11.54 -15.60
N SER A 153 12.40 -12.52 -15.52
CA SER A 153 12.28 -13.59 -16.49
C SER A 153 10.85 -14.05 -16.72
N TYR A 154 10.58 -14.53 -17.93
CA TYR A 154 9.31 -15.14 -18.27
C TYR A 154 9.52 -16.37 -19.16
N ARG A 155 8.52 -17.26 -19.21
CA ARG A 155 8.51 -18.42 -20.10
C ARG A 155 7.59 -18.16 -21.29
N THR A 156 8.07 -18.44 -22.50
CA THR A 156 7.23 -18.39 -23.71
C THR A 156 6.26 -19.58 -23.73
N PRO A 157 5.21 -19.56 -24.57
CA PRO A 157 4.32 -20.71 -24.75
C PRO A 157 5.03 -22.00 -25.16
N GLU A 158 6.18 -21.88 -25.84
CA GLU A 158 7.04 -23.01 -26.27
C GLU A 158 7.98 -23.50 -25.15
N GLY A 159 8.00 -22.83 -23.99
CA GLY A 159 8.79 -23.20 -22.81
C GLY A 159 10.16 -22.54 -22.72
N GLU A 160 10.53 -21.67 -23.67
CA GLU A 160 11.80 -20.92 -23.65
C GLU A 160 11.81 -19.91 -22.49
N VAL A 161 12.90 -19.83 -21.73
CA VAL A 161 13.08 -18.80 -20.69
C VAL A 161 13.72 -17.56 -21.32
N ARG A 162 13.03 -16.43 -21.24
CA ARG A 162 13.50 -15.11 -21.66
C ARG A 162 13.86 -14.27 -20.45
N VAL A 163 14.92 -13.49 -20.57
CA VAL A 163 15.43 -12.61 -19.50
C VAL A 163 15.26 -11.17 -19.96
N LEU A 164 14.85 -10.31 -19.03
CA LEU A 164 14.85 -8.86 -19.17
C LEU A 164 15.53 -8.22 -17.95
N ALA A 165 15.90 -6.95 -18.07
CA ALA A 165 16.32 -6.14 -16.93
C ALA A 165 15.42 -4.92 -16.79
N ALA A 166 15.07 -4.58 -15.55
CA ALA A 166 14.18 -3.48 -15.21
C ALA A 166 14.67 -2.77 -13.94
N THR A 167 14.14 -1.58 -13.69
CA THR A 167 14.48 -0.75 -12.54
C THR A 167 13.32 -0.57 -11.59
N GLN A 168 13.59 -0.60 -10.29
CA GLN A 168 12.68 -0.16 -9.23
C GLN A 168 13.53 0.57 -8.19
N PHE A 169 13.37 1.89 -8.08
CA PHE A 169 14.27 2.71 -7.29
C PHE A 169 13.65 3.30 -6.03
N GLU A 170 12.33 3.43 -5.96
CA GLU A 170 11.71 3.94 -4.75
C GLU A 170 11.86 2.96 -3.58
N PRO A 171 12.26 3.44 -2.37
CA PRO A 171 12.61 4.82 -2.04
C PRO A 171 14.08 5.19 -2.27
N THR A 172 15.02 4.25 -2.08
CA THR A 172 16.47 4.55 -1.98
C THR A 172 17.34 3.58 -2.76
N ALA A 173 16.86 3.06 -3.89
CA ALA A 173 17.56 2.04 -4.68
C ALA A 173 18.14 2.56 -6.00
N ALA A 174 17.98 3.84 -6.36
CA ALA A 174 18.68 4.43 -7.52
C ALA A 174 20.21 4.34 -7.35
N ARG A 175 20.69 4.52 -6.11
CA ARG A 175 22.10 4.33 -5.71
C ARG A 175 22.67 2.93 -5.98
N MET A 176 21.83 1.94 -6.30
CA MET A 176 22.24 0.58 -6.69
C MET A 176 22.37 0.39 -8.20
N ALA A 177 21.99 1.39 -8.99
CA ALA A 177 22.10 1.38 -10.45
C ALA A 177 23.09 2.42 -10.97
N PHE A 178 23.21 3.57 -10.29
CA PHE A 178 24.21 4.59 -10.58
C PHE A 178 24.52 5.41 -9.31
N PRO A 179 25.78 5.86 -9.11
CA PRO A 179 26.10 6.73 -7.99
C PRO A 179 25.39 8.08 -8.14
N CYS A 180 24.66 8.53 -7.12
CA CYS A 180 23.84 9.74 -7.20
C CYS A 180 23.51 10.39 -5.85
N PHE A 181 23.00 11.62 -5.89
CA PHE A 181 22.43 12.30 -4.72
C PHE A 181 21.03 11.76 -4.44
N ASP A 182 20.96 10.54 -3.91
CA ASP A 182 19.72 9.75 -3.80
C ASP A 182 18.81 10.16 -2.64
N GLU A 183 18.34 11.41 -2.64
CA GLU A 183 17.27 11.95 -1.79
C GLU A 183 16.27 12.75 -2.66
N PRO A 184 14.95 12.71 -2.38
CA PRO A 184 13.93 13.25 -3.28
C PRO A 184 14.04 14.76 -3.55
N ALA A 185 14.61 15.54 -2.62
CA ALA A 185 14.82 16.98 -2.79
C ALA A 185 15.92 17.34 -3.81
N PHE A 186 16.87 16.44 -4.10
CA PHE A 186 17.93 16.68 -5.07
C PHE A 186 17.46 16.43 -6.51
N LYS A 187 16.38 17.09 -6.92
CA LYS A 187 15.84 16.98 -8.27
C LYS A 187 16.83 17.52 -9.32
N ALA A 188 16.99 16.77 -10.40
CA ALA A 188 17.86 17.12 -11.54
C ALA A 188 17.23 16.71 -12.87
N LYS A 189 17.86 17.07 -13.98
CA LYS A 189 17.53 16.54 -15.31
C LYS A 189 18.37 15.31 -15.63
N PHE A 190 17.85 14.38 -16.43
CA PHE A 190 18.52 13.14 -16.78
C PHE A 190 18.55 12.95 -18.30
N SER A 191 19.74 12.78 -18.86
CA SER A 191 19.96 12.28 -20.22
C SER A 191 20.40 10.83 -20.11
N ILE A 192 19.60 9.91 -20.65
CA ILE A 192 19.83 8.46 -20.50
C ILE A 192 20.25 7.88 -21.85
N LYS A 193 21.27 7.04 -21.83
CA LYS A 193 21.76 6.25 -22.97
C LYS A 193 21.86 4.79 -22.57
N ILE A 194 21.28 3.91 -23.39
CA ILE A 194 21.30 2.47 -23.14
C ILE A 194 21.97 1.76 -24.31
N ILE A 195 23.03 1.00 -24.03
CA ILE A 195 23.65 0.11 -25.01
C ILE A 195 23.03 -1.27 -24.89
N ARG A 196 22.51 -1.81 -26.00
CA ARG A 196 21.86 -3.11 -26.04
C ARG A 196 22.14 -3.89 -27.32
N GLU A 197 21.84 -5.19 -27.30
CA GLU A 197 21.79 -6.02 -28.50
C GLU A 197 20.55 -5.67 -29.37
N PRO A 198 20.65 -5.81 -30.72
CA PRO A 198 19.56 -5.52 -31.65
C PRO A 198 18.25 -6.28 -31.41
N LYS A 199 18.31 -7.45 -30.77
CA LYS A 199 17.13 -8.29 -30.48
C LYS A 199 16.28 -7.74 -29.34
N HIS A 200 16.85 -6.92 -28.47
CA HIS A 200 16.15 -6.26 -27.38
C HIS A 200 15.68 -4.87 -27.80
N LEU A 201 14.72 -4.32 -27.08
CA LEU A 201 14.38 -2.90 -27.07
C LEU A 201 14.83 -2.28 -25.74
N ALA A 202 15.02 -0.97 -25.72
CA ALA A 202 15.20 -0.20 -24.49
C ALA A 202 14.05 0.79 -24.31
N LEU A 203 13.53 0.90 -23.10
CA LEU A 203 12.59 1.94 -22.68
C LEU A 203 13.23 2.77 -21.57
N SER A 204 12.87 4.05 -21.48
CA SER A 204 13.19 4.92 -20.35
C SER A 204 12.10 5.97 -20.16
N ASN A 205 12.27 6.91 -19.24
CA ASN A 205 11.33 7.98 -18.92
C ASN A 205 10.89 8.78 -20.15
N MET A 206 11.85 9.13 -21.01
CA MET A 206 11.67 10.00 -22.17
C MET A 206 11.60 9.19 -23.48
N PRO A 207 11.14 9.77 -24.61
CA PRO A 207 11.20 9.09 -25.90
C PRO A 207 12.64 8.93 -26.41
N ILE A 208 12.87 7.94 -27.27
CA ILE A 208 14.13 7.78 -28.01
C ILE A 208 14.25 8.91 -29.04
N VAL A 209 15.37 9.61 -29.02
CA VAL A 209 15.71 10.64 -30.03
C VAL A 209 16.56 10.06 -31.17
N GLU A 210 17.43 9.10 -30.85
CA GLU A 210 18.37 8.52 -31.79
C GLU A 210 18.78 7.10 -31.37
N SER A 211 18.96 6.19 -32.34
CA SER A 211 19.55 4.87 -32.12
C SER A 211 20.78 4.73 -33.03
N VAL A 212 21.97 4.59 -32.43
CA VAL A 212 23.25 4.56 -33.15
C VAL A 212 23.85 3.16 -33.09
N ASN A 213 24.28 2.61 -34.23
CA ASN A 213 25.05 1.37 -34.26
C ASN A 213 26.51 1.68 -33.90
N ILE A 214 26.99 1.16 -32.78
CA ILE A 214 28.33 1.43 -32.24
C ILE A 214 29.35 0.33 -32.56
N GLY A 215 29.00 -0.59 -33.47
CA GLY A 215 29.83 -1.75 -33.82
C GLY A 215 29.59 -2.95 -32.90
N GLY A 216 30.15 -4.10 -33.25
CA GLY A 216 30.06 -5.32 -32.42
C GLY A 216 28.65 -5.89 -32.23
N GLN A 217 27.70 -5.60 -33.13
CA GLN A 217 26.26 -5.91 -32.96
C GLN A 217 25.63 -5.27 -31.72
N LEU A 218 26.01 -4.03 -31.39
CA LEU A 218 25.41 -3.24 -30.32
C LEU A 218 24.79 -1.94 -30.88
N ILE A 219 23.69 -1.54 -30.26
CA ILE A 219 22.97 -0.30 -30.53
C ILE A 219 22.96 0.54 -29.26
N GLU A 220 23.34 1.81 -29.38
CA GLU A 220 23.17 2.82 -28.34
C GLU A 220 21.88 3.60 -28.61
N ASP A 221 20.87 3.41 -27.77
CA ASP A 221 19.66 4.23 -27.77
C ASP A 221 19.89 5.46 -26.90
N ARG A 222 19.62 6.64 -27.47
CA ARG A 222 19.70 7.93 -26.79
C ARG A 222 18.28 8.42 -26.55
N PHE A 223 17.95 8.68 -25.29
CA PHE A 223 16.66 9.22 -24.89
C PHE A 223 16.72 10.74 -24.77
N ASP A 224 15.58 11.41 -24.97
CA ASP A 224 15.49 12.85 -24.76
C ASP A 224 15.76 13.21 -23.29
N VAL A 225 16.13 14.46 -23.04
CA VAL A 225 16.42 14.93 -21.68
C VAL A 225 15.14 15.03 -20.86
N SER A 226 15.15 14.49 -19.64
CA SER A 226 13.99 14.60 -18.75
C SER A 226 13.75 16.04 -18.28
N VAL A 227 12.54 16.29 -17.80
CA VAL A 227 12.26 17.42 -16.91
C VAL A 227 13.01 17.25 -15.58
N LYS A 228 12.99 18.29 -14.72
CA LYS A 228 13.58 18.22 -13.39
C LYS A 228 12.76 17.26 -12.51
N MET A 229 13.38 16.16 -12.07
CA MET A 229 12.73 15.10 -11.29
C MET A 229 13.69 14.46 -10.28
N SER A 230 13.16 13.70 -9.33
CA SER A 230 13.93 13.01 -8.29
C SER A 230 14.58 11.71 -8.82
N THR A 231 15.65 11.24 -8.19
CA THR A 231 16.39 10.03 -8.61
C THR A 231 15.56 8.76 -8.59
N TYR A 232 14.64 8.61 -7.63
CA TYR A 232 13.79 7.43 -7.49
C TYR A 232 12.81 7.22 -8.67
N LEU A 233 12.59 8.27 -9.49
CA LEU A 233 11.72 8.23 -10.67
C LEU A 233 12.45 7.87 -11.96
N VAL A 234 13.79 7.78 -11.93
CA VAL A 234 14.56 7.33 -13.09
C VAL A 234 14.20 5.88 -13.37
N ALA A 235 13.88 5.56 -14.63
CA ALA A 235 13.58 4.19 -15.02
C ALA A 235 14.16 3.84 -16.38
N PHE A 236 14.58 2.58 -16.51
CA PHE A 236 14.93 1.99 -17.79
C PHE A 236 14.72 0.48 -17.80
N ILE A 237 14.28 -0.03 -18.95
CA ILE A 237 13.97 -1.45 -19.16
C ILE A 237 14.67 -1.92 -20.44
N VAL A 238 15.32 -3.08 -20.39
CA VAL A 238 15.84 -3.78 -21.57
C VAL A 238 15.16 -5.13 -21.67
N SER A 239 14.32 -5.31 -22.70
CA SER A 239 13.46 -6.49 -22.88
C SER A 239 13.20 -6.78 -24.35
N ASP A 240 12.29 -7.72 -24.65
CA ASP A 240 11.75 -7.99 -25.98
C ASP A 240 10.22 -7.79 -26.03
N PHE A 241 9.71 -6.88 -25.19
CA PHE A 241 8.29 -6.55 -25.10
C PHE A 241 7.68 -6.09 -26.43
N LYS A 242 6.36 -6.20 -26.50
CA LYS A 242 5.52 -5.59 -27.54
C LYS A 242 4.60 -4.58 -26.91
N SER A 243 4.09 -3.66 -27.73
CA SER A 243 3.17 -2.63 -27.27
C SER A 243 2.00 -2.38 -28.20
N VAL A 244 0.96 -1.82 -27.58
CA VAL A 244 -0.17 -1.14 -28.22
C VAL A 244 -0.13 0.33 -27.82
N SER A 245 -0.55 1.24 -28.70
CA SER A 245 -0.49 2.68 -28.45
C SER A 245 -1.76 3.40 -28.88
N LYS A 246 -2.07 4.49 -28.18
CA LYS A 246 -3.17 5.41 -28.48
C LYS A 246 -2.78 6.83 -28.10
N MET A 247 -3.36 7.82 -28.76
CA MET A 247 -3.16 9.24 -28.41
C MET A 247 -4.26 9.71 -27.47
N THR A 248 -3.91 10.54 -26.48
CA THR A 248 -4.90 11.28 -25.69
C THR A 248 -5.55 12.40 -26.50
N SER A 249 -6.60 13.01 -25.96
CA SER A 249 -7.25 14.19 -26.59
C SER A 249 -6.30 15.37 -26.79
N ARG A 250 -5.23 15.44 -25.99
CA ARG A 250 -4.20 16.50 -26.02
C ARG A 250 -2.91 16.11 -26.73
N GLY A 251 -2.88 14.96 -27.40
CA GLY A 251 -1.77 14.54 -28.25
C GLY A 251 -0.62 13.83 -27.54
N ILE A 252 -0.82 13.36 -26.30
CA ILE A 252 0.16 12.54 -25.58
C ILE A 252 0.07 11.10 -26.08
N LYS A 253 1.21 10.49 -26.44
CA LYS A 253 1.25 9.08 -26.84
C LYS A 253 1.26 8.18 -25.61
N VAL A 254 0.18 7.44 -25.39
CA VAL A 254 0.10 6.41 -24.35
C VAL A 254 0.41 5.05 -24.97
N SER A 255 1.29 4.27 -24.35
CA SER A 255 1.59 2.91 -24.79
C SER A 255 1.59 1.92 -23.63
N VAL A 256 1.04 0.73 -23.85
CA VAL A 256 1.10 -0.36 -22.88
C VAL A 256 2.05 -1.43 -23.41
N TYR A 257 3.04 -1.84 -22.61
CA TYR A 257 4.06 -2.84 -22.94
C TYR A 257 3.88 -4.10 -22.11
N ALA A 258 4.03 -5.26 -22.74
CA ALA A 258 4.08 -6.55 -22.06
C ALA A 258 4.86 -7.58 -22.88
N VAL A 259 4.99 -8.79 -22.34
CA VAL A 259 5.57 -9.92 -23.05
C VAL A 259 4.76 -10.27 -24.32
N PRO A 260 5.39 -10.74 -25.41
CA PRO A 260 4.73 -10.85 -26.71
C PRO A 260 3.43 -11.68 -26.74
N HIS A 261 3.33 -12.73 -25.92
CA HIS A 261 2.22 -13.68 -25.95
C HIS A 261 0.97 -13.26 -25.17
N VAL A 262 1.00 -12.11 -24.47
CA VAL A 262 -0.15 -11.53 -23.75
C VAL A 262 -0.59 -10.18 -24.31
N ILE A 263 -0.13 -9.83 -25.52
CA ILE A 263 -0.41 -8.54 -26.17
C ILE A 263 -1.91 -8.25 -26.35
N ASN A 264 -2.74 -9.30 -26.40
CA ASN A 264 -4.20 -9.20 -26.51
C ASN A 264 -4.90 -8.81 -25.21
N GLN A 265 -4.17 -8.65 -24.10
CA GLN A 265 -4.71 -8.27 -22.79
C GLN A 265 -4.45 -6.78 -22.44
N LEU A 266 -3.91 -6.01 -23.38
CA LEU A 266 -3.43 -4.64 -23.14
C LEU A 266 -4.47 -3.56 -23.43
N ASP A 267 -5.49 -3.86 -24.23
CA ASP A 267 -6.43 -2.85 -24.75
C ASP A 267 -7.21 -2.15 -23.63
N TYR A 268 -7.64 -2.90 -22.61
CA TYR A 268 -8.35 -2.33 -21.47
C TYR A 268 -7.51 -1.30 -20.71
N ALA A 269 -6.26 -1.65 -20.39
CA ALA A 269 -5.35 -0.75 -19.70
C ALA A 269 -5.03 0.49 -20.54
N LEU A 270 -4.86 0.32 -21.85
CA LEU A 270 -4.61 1.43 -22.78
C LEU A 270 -5.78 2.41 -22.78
N ASP A 271 -7.01 1.90 -22.88
CA ASP A 271 -8.22 2.73 -22.88
C ASP A 271 -8.47 3.41 -21.54
N ALA A 272 -8.26 2.70 -20.43
CA ALA A 272 -8.36 3.27 -19.09
C ALA A 272 -7.33 4.38 -18.89
N ALA A 273 -6.06 4.13 -19.23
CA ALA A 273 -4.98 5.10 -19.07
C ALA A 273 -5.20 6.37 -19.89
N VAL A 274 -5.65 6.26 -21.14
CA VAL A 274 -5.97 7.44 -21.96
C VAL A 274 -7.08 8.28 -21.34
N LYS A 275 -8.19 7.65 -20.91
CA LYS A 275 -9.31 8.36 -20.28
C LYS A 275 -8.91 9.03 -18.97
N LEU A 276 -8.15 8.33 -18.13
CA LEU A 276 -7.70 8.83 -16.83
C LEU A 276 -6.69 9.98 -17.00
N LEU A 277 -5.76 9.88 -17.96
CA LEU A 277 -4.83 10.96 -18.23
C LEU A 277 -5.53 12.23 -18.74
N ASP A 278 -6.49 12.08 -19.67
CA ASP A 278 -7.36 13.19 -20.12
C ASP A 278 -8.16 13.80 -18.95
N PHE A 279 -8.66 12.97 -18.03
CA PHE A 279 -9.34 13.42 -16.82
C PHE A 279 -8.40 14.27 -15.94
N TYR A 280 -7.21 13.79 -15.61
CA TYR A 280 -6.28 14.51 -14.72
C TYR A 280 -5.83 15.85 -15.31
N GLU A 281 -5.52 15.89 -16.60
CA GLU A 281 -5.19 17.14 -17.29
C GLU A 281 -6.36 18.15 -17.29
N GLY A 282 -7.61 17.66 -17.31
CA GLY A 282 -8.81 18.49 -17.18
C GLY A 282 -9.14 18.90 -15.75
N TYR A 283 -8.94 18.00 -14.79
CA TYR A 283 -9.27 18.20 -13.39
C TYR A 283 -8.28 19.17 -12.73
N PHE A 284 -6.98 19.00 -12.97
CA PHE A 284 -5.94 19.87 -12.41
C PHE A 284 -5.67 21.13 -13.23
N SER A 285 -6.21 21.22 -14.45
CA SER A 285 -5.91 22.33 -15.38
C SER A 285 -4.41 22.54 -15.62
N ILE A 286 -3.61 21.48 -15.43
CA ILE A 286 -2.16 21.45 -15.62
C ILE A 286 -1.90 20.30 -16.61
N PRO A 287 -1.30 20.57 -17.78
CA PRO A 287 -1.05 19.53 -18.77
C PRO A 287 0.01 18.54 -18.28
N TYR A 288 -0.07 17.31 -18.76
CA TYR A 288 0.99 16.34 -18.58
C TYR A 288 2.22 16.79 -19.41
N PRO A 289 3.41 16.93 -18.81
CA PRO A 289 4.50 17.66 -19.46
C PRO A 289 5.34 16.83 -20.44
N LEU A 290 5.21 15.50 -20.44
CA LEU A 290 6.04 14.63 -21.28
C LEU A 290 5.31 14.25 -22.57
N PRO A 291 6.03 14.01 -23.69
CA PRO A 291 5.39 13.70 -24.98
C PRO A 291 4.75 12.29 -25.03
N LYS A 292 5.05 11.43 -24.06
CA LYS A 292 4.56 10.06 -23.99
C LYS A 292 4.39 9.59 -22.55
N GLN A 293 3.52 8.61 -22.35
CA GLN A 293 3.38 7.84 -21.12
C GLN A 293 3.33 6.36 -21.44
N ASP A 294 4.30 5.60 -20.94
CA ASP A 294 4.35 4.15 -21.10
C ASP A 294 3.89 3.46 -19.81
N LEU A 295 3.17 2.35 -19.94
CA LEU A 295 2.77 1.45 -18.85
C LEU A 295 3.33 0.07 -19.16
N ALA A 296 4.26 -0.45 -18.35
CA ALA A 296 4.96 -1.72 -18.62
C ALA A 296 4.59 -2.80 -17.60
N ALA A 297 4.04 -3.92 -18.08
CA ALA A 297 3.79 -5.11 -17.27
C ALA A 297 5.09 -5.90 -17.08
N ILE A 298 5.62 -5.93 -15.85
CA ILE A 298 6.86 -6.62 -15.50
C ILE A 298 6.51 -8.01 -14.91
N PRO A 299 7.10 -9.11 -15.43
CA PRO A 299 6.81 -10.46 -14.96
C PRO A 299 7.15 -10.72 -13.49
N ASP A 300 8.25 -10.12 -13.01
CA ASP A 300 8.70 -10.20 -11.62
C ASP A 300 8.75 -8.79 -11.01
N PHE A 301 7.83 -8.46 -10.11
CA PHE A 301 7.71 -7.13 -9.51
C PHE A 301 7.22 -7.24 -8.07
N GLN A 302 7.81 -6.51 -7.12
CA GLN A 302 7.47 -6.65 -5.69
C GLN A 302 6.15 -5.97 -5.33
N SER A 303 6.00 -4.69 -5.67
CA SER A 303 4.83 -3.87 -5.34
C SER A 303 3.66 -4.13 -6.31
N GLY A 304 2.60 -3.31 -6.25
CA GLY A 304 1.53 -3.34 -7.25
C GLY A 304 1.98 -2.70 -8.57
N ALA A 305 2.50 -1.47 -8.46
CA ALA A 305 3.08 -0.68 -9.54
C ALA A 305 4.10 0.33 -8.97
N MET A 306 4.63 1.22 -9.83
CA MET A 306 5.57 2.30 -9.53
C MET A 306 5.50 3.37 -10.61
N GLU A 307 5.41 4.64 -10.20
CA GLU A 307 4.95 5.77 -10.99
C GLU A 307 6.01 6.43 -11.89
N ASN A 308 7.11 5.73 -12.20
CA ASN A 308 8.29 6.34 -12.82
C ASN A 308 7.89 7.24 -14.00
N TRP A 309 8.35 8.50 -13.99
CA TRP A 309 7.75 9.53 -14.83
C TRP A 309 7.90 9.21 -16.33
N GLY A 310 6.77 8.96 -17.00
CA GLY A 310 6.74 8.56 -18.41
C GLY A 310 6.96 7.06 -18.67
N LEU A 311 7.33 6.24 -17.69
CA LEU A 311 7.49 4.78 -17.79
C LEU A 311 7.03 4.08 -16.51
N ILE A 312 5.71 4.06 -16.29
CA ILE A 312 5.13 3.42 -15.11
C ILE A 312 5.27 1.89 -15.25
N THR A 313 5.69 1.21 -14.18
CA THR A 313 5.86 -0.25 -14.16
C THR A 313 4.82 -0.91 -13.28
N TYR A 314 4.31 -2.07 -13.69
CA TYR A 314 3.23 -2.78 -13.01
C TYR A 314 3.59 -4.25 -12.83
N ARG A 315 3.06 -4.91 -11.78
CA ARG A 315 2.83 -6.36 -11.85
C ARG A 315 1.88 -6.67 -13.00
N GLU A 316 2.06 -7.82 -13.65
CA GLU A 316 1.13 -8.27 -14.70
C GLU A 316 -0.34 -8.30 -14.23
N SER A 317 -0.59 -8.74 -12.99
CA SER A 317 -1.95 -8.79 -12.42
C SER A 317 -2.58 -7.42 -12.13
N ALA A 318 -1.80 -6.34 -12.17
CA ALA A 318 -2.26 -4.97 -11.96
C ALA A 318 -2.48 -4.19 -13.27
N LEU A 319 -2.18 -4.80 -14.43
CA LEU A 319 -2.29 -4.15 -15.75
C LEU A 319 -2.99 -4.99 -16.81
N LEU A 320 -2.77 -6.31 -16.83
CA LEU A 320 -3.30 -7.19 -17.87
C LEU A 320 -4.75 -7.59 -17.59
N TYR A 321 -5.63 -7.43 -18.58
CA TYR A 321 -7.04 -7.79 -18.49
C TYR A 321 -7.45 -8.70 -19.65
N ASP A 322 -7.93 -9.90 -19.33
CA ASP A 322 -8.52 -10.84 -20.30
C ASP A 322 -10.05 -10.84 -20.10
N PRO A 323 -10.86 -10.32 -21.05
CA PRO A 323 -12.31 -10.25 -20.90
C PRO A 323 -13.00 -11.59 -20.64
N GLU A 324 -12.39 -12.70 -21.10
CA GLU A 324 -12.95 -14.04 -20.95
C GLU A 324 -12.56 -14.69 -19.61
N LYS A 325 -11.50 -14.20 -18.94
CA LYS A 325 -10.92 -14.85 -17.75
C LYS A 325 -10.82 -13.98 -16.50
N SER A 326 -10.76 -12.66 -16.66
CA SER A 326 -10.56 -11.71 -15.57
C SER A 326 -11.89 -11.37 -14.90
N SER A 327 -11.90 -11.42 -13.57
CA SER A 327 -13.09 -11.14 -12.76
C SER A 327 -13.45 -9.64 -12.74
N ALA A 328 -14.66 -9.32 -12.28
CA ALA A 328 -15.05 -7.93 -12.01
C ALA A 328 -14.13 -7.24 -10.97
N SER A 329 -13.66 -7.99 -9.97
CA SER A 329 -12.68 -7.50 -8.98
C SER A 329 -11.33 -7.16 -9.62
N SER A 330 -10.86 -8.00 -10.55
CA SER A 330 -9.62 -7.73 -11.31
C SER A 330 -9.77 -6.47 -12.16
N ARG A 331 -10.92 -6.29 -12.82
CA ARG A 331 -11.21 -5.09 -13.61
C ARG A 331 -11.17 -3.83 -12.75
N LEU A 332 -11.83 -3.85 -11.59
CA LEU A 332 -11.83 -2.76 -10.63
C LEU A 332 -10.41 -2.44 -10.14
N GLY A 333 -9.67 -3.46 -9.68
CA GLY A 333 -8.31 -3.31 -9.19
C GLY A 333 -7.35 -2.74 -10.22
N ILE A 334 -7.38 -3.24 -11.46
CA ILE A 334 -6.54 -2.71 -12.56
C ILE A 334 -6.85 -1.23 -12.81
N THR A 335 -8.13 -0.84 -12.84
CA THR A 335 -8.51 0.56 -13.06
C THR A 335 -8.08 1.47 -11.93
N LEU A 336 -8.20 1.03 -10.67
CA LEU A 336 -7.75 1.79 -9.50
C LEU A 336 -6.22 1.97 -9.51
N VAL A 337 -5.44 0.91 -9.76
CA VAL A 337 -3.97 1.02 -9.83
C VAL A 337 -3.56 1.95 -10.98
N ILE A 338 -4.13 1.82 -12.19
CA ILE A 338 -3.81 2.75 -13.29
C ILE A 338 -4.14 4.20 -12.91
N ALA A 339 -5.25 4.44 -12.20
CA ALA A 339 -5.60 5.76 -11.71
C ALA A 339 -4.58 6.28 -10.69
N HIS A 340 -4.17 5.45 -9.73
CA HIS A 340 -3.15 5.74 -8.73
C HIS A 340 -1.85 6.22 -9.38
N GLU A 341 -1.29 5.42 -10.29
CA GLU A 341 -0.03 5.73 -10.96
C GLU A 341 -0.09 6.97 -11.84
N LEU A 342 -1.24 7.22 -12.46
CA LEU A 342 -1.44 8.44 -13.27
C LEU A 342 -1.64 9.69 -12.40
N ALA A 343 -2.22 9.56 -11.21
CA ALA A 343 -2.30 10.66 -10.24
C ALA A 343 -0.91 11.09 -9.77
N HIS A 344 0.00 10.13 -9.56
CA HIS A 344 1.37 10.42 -9.17
C HIS A 344 2.16 11.29 -10.17
N GLN A 345 1.74 11.33 -11.43
CA GLN A 345 2.35 12.22 -12.42
C GLN A 345 2.23 13.71 -12.01
N TRP A 346 1.27 14.04 -11.15
CA TRP A 346 1.15 15.33 -10.46
C TRP A 346 1.60 15.26 -8.99
N PHE A 347 1.10 14.28 -8.23
CA PHE A 347 1.37 14.08 -6.80
C PHE A 347 2.47 13.04 -6.56
N GLY A 348 3.71 13.45 -6.72
CA GLY A 348 4.90 12.63 -6.53
C GLY A 348 5.97 12.98 -7.54
N ASN A 349 5.58 13.16 -8.81
CA ASN A 349 6.50 13.48 -9.90
C ASN A 349 6.68 15.00 -10.06
N LEU A 350 5.59 15.68 -10.45
CA LEU A 350 5.59 17.13 -10.64
C LEU A 350 5.87 17.86 -9.32
N VAL A 351 5.13 17.53 -8.27
CA VAL A 351 5.36 18.00 -6.90
C VAL A 351 5.67 16.79 -6.04
N THR A 352 6.81 16.81 -5.33
CA THR A 352 7.30 15.68 -4.53
C THR A 352 7.42 16.10 -3.08
N MET A 353 7.21 15.23 -2.10
CA MET A 353 7.63 15.52 -0.72
C MET A 353 9.12 15.92 -0.65
N GLU A 354 9.47 16.84 0.25
CA GLU A 354 10.87 17.24 0.51
C GLU A 354 11.69 16.09 1.10
N TRP A 355 11.06 15.29 1.95
CA TRP A 355 11.64 14.09 2.55
C TRP A 355 10.54 13.08 2.89
N TRP A 356 10.94 11.82 3.07
CA TRP A 356 10.04 10.68 3.29
C TRP A 356 9.16 10.76 4.54
N ASN A 357 9.43 11.68 5.47
CA ASN A 357 8.52 11.93 6.60
C ASN A 357 7.13 12.38 6.14
N ASP A 358 7.04 13.03 4.98
CA ASP A 358 5.80 13.52 4.38
C ASP A 358 5.40 12.70 3.14
N LEU A 359 5.77 11.41 3.08
CA LEU A 359 5.43 10.50 1.96
C LEU A 359 3.92 10.51 1.64
N TRP A 360 3.07 10.70 2.63
CA TRP A 360 1.61 10.78 2.44
C TRP A 360 1.16 11.91 1.48
N LEU A 361 1.99 12.94 1.24
CA LEU A 361 1.70 13.97 0.24
C LEU A 361 1.70 13.40 -1.19
N ASN A 362 2.42 12.30 -1.42
CA ASN A 362 2.33 11.51 -2.64
C ASN A 362 1.20 10.48 -2.49
N GLU A 363 1.36 9.55 -1.55
CA GLU A 363 0.58 8.31 -1.49
C GLU A 363 -0.87 8.52 -1.06
N GLY A 364 -1.10 9.38 -0.07
CA GLY A 364 -2.43 9.73 0.38
C GLY A 364 -3.21 10.47 -0.71
N PHE A 365 -2.54 11.30 -1.51
CA PHE A 365 -3.15 11.99 -2.66
C PHE A 365 -3.43 11.05 -3.82
N ALA A 366 -2.47 10.19 -4.20
CA ALA A 366 -2.68 9.22 -5.25
C ALA A 366 -3.85 8.29 -4.91
N ASN A 367 -3.86 7.74 -3.69
CA ASN A 367 -4.94 6.89 -3.22
C ASN A 367 -6.30 7.61 -3.18
N PHE A 368 -6.35 8.87 -2.74
CA PHE A 368 -7.57 9.68 -2.81
C PHE A 368 -8.04 9.92 -4.25
N MET A 369 -7.11 10.21 -5.17
CA MET A 369 -7.41 10.51 -6.56
C MET A 369 -7.83 9.28 -7.38
N GLU A 370 -7.57 8.06 -6.91
CA GLU A 370 -8.18 6.84 -7.46
C GLU A 370 -9.71 6.98 -7.48
N PHE A 371 -10.30 7.25 -6.32
CA PHE A 371 -11.75 7.30 -6.18
C PHE A 371 -12.36 8.50 -6.87
N VAL A 372 -11.71 9.67 -6.79
CA VAL A 372 -12.18 10.88 -7.49
C VAL A 372 -12.21 10.69 -9.01
N SER A 373 -11.15 10.13 -9.58
CA SER A 373 -11.01 9.98 -11.03
C SER A 373 -11.84 8.82 -11.59
N VAL A 374 -11.87 7.68 -10.91
CA VAL A 374 -12.58 6.48 -11.39
C VAL A 374 -14.08 6.67 -11.24
N ASN A 375 -14.56 7.40 -10.23
CA ASN A 375 -15.99 7.71 -10.12
C ASN A 375 -16.50 8.55 -11.32
N VAL A 376 -15.64 9.37 -11.91
CA VAL A 376 -15.99 10.18 -13.10
C VAL A 376 -15.76 9.43 -14.40
N THR A 377 -14.64 8.71 -14.53
CA THR A 377 -14.24 8.07 -15.78
C THR A 377 -14.90 6.71 -16.02
N HIS A 378 -15.25 6.00 -14.94
CA HIS A 378 -15.84 4.67 -14.95
C HIS A 378 -16.93 4.55 -13.86
N PRO A 379 -18.00 5.36 -13.91
CA PRO A 379 -19.07 5.36 -12.90
C PRO A 379 -19.75 4.00 -12.75
N GLU A 380 -19.69 3.13 -13.77
CA GLU A 380 -20.22 1.77 -13.70
C GLU A 380 -19.48 0.86 -12.71
N LEU A 381 -18.26 1.23 -12.29
CA LEU A 381 -17.48 0.49 -11.29
C LEU A 381 -17.90 0.81 -9.84
N LYS A 382 -18.68 1.87 -9.61
CA LYS A 382 -19.18 2.30 -8.28
C LYS A 382 -18.11 2.29 -7.18
N VAL A 383 -16.96 2.91 -7.44
CA VAL A 383 -15.81 2.93 -6.52
C VAL A 383 -16.12 3.55 -5.15
N GLU A 384 -17.12 4.42 -5.09
CA GLU A 384 -17.62 5.03 -3.85
C GLU A 384 -18.13 3.99 -2.82
N ASP A 385 -18.66 2.85 -3.26
CA ASP A 385 -19.09 1.74 -2.39
C ASP A 385 -17.91 1.08 -1.66
N HIS A 386 -16.68 1.31 -2.15
CA HIS A 386 -15.45 0.66 -1.70
C HIS A 386 -14.51 1.60 -0.93
N PHE A 387 -14.75 2.91 -0.93
CA PHE A 387 -13.87 3.88 -0.24
C PHE A 387 -13.86 3.68 1.28
N LEU A 388 -14.92 3.10 1.85
CA LEU A 388 -15.01 2.79 3.28
C LEU A 388 -13.92 1.83 3.75
N ASN A 389 -13.44 0.95 2.87
CA ASN A 389 -12.36 0.03 3.20
C ASN A 389 -11.08 0.77 3.61
N ASN A 390 -10.83 1.96 3.05
CA ASN A 390 -9.70 2.79 3.45
C ASN A 390 -9.82 3.25 4.91
N TYR A 391 -11.02 3.67 5.33
CA TYR A 391 -11.26 4.09 6.71
C TYR A 391 -11.01 2.93 7.68
N PHE A 392 -11.61 1.78 7.43
CA PHE A 392 -11.54 0.65 8.36
C PHE A 392 -10.14 0.03 8.40
N SER A 393 -9.48 -0.15 7.25
CA SER A 393 -8.09 -0.64 7.17
C SER A 393 -7.12 0.27 7.93
N ALA A 394 -7.22 1.59 7.73
CA ALA A 394 -6.38 2.55 8.43
C ALA A 394 -6.67 2.57 9.94
N MET A 395 -7.96 2.53 10.34
CA MET A 395 -8.37 2.54 11.75
C MET A 395 -7.90 1.29 12.50
N ASP A 396 -7.83 0.13 11.86
CA ASP A 396 -7.35 -1.11 12.49
C ASP A 396 -5.91 -0.98 13.00
N VAL A 397 -5.04 -0.34 12.21
CA VAL A 397 -3.64 -0.07 12.57
C VAL A 397 -3.55 1.15 13.49
N ASP A 398 -4.30 2.20 13.18
CA ASP A 398 -4.19 3.50 13.86
C ASP A 398 -4.81 3.52 15.27
N ALA A 399 -5.64 2.52 15.60
CA ALA A 399 -6.13 2.27 16.94
C ALA A 399 -5.09 1.64 17.89
N LEU A 400 -3.97 1.16 17.36
CA LEU A 400 -2.86 0.60 18.12
C LEU A 400 -1.93 1.71 18.62
N ASN A 401 -1.39 1.57 19.82
CA ASN A 401 -0.38 2.47 20.35
C ASN A 401 0.94 2.39 19.56
N SER A 402 1.19 1.28 18.86
CA SER A 402 2.30 1.13 17.90
C SER A 402 2.08 1.83 16.55
N SER A 403 0.95 2.53 16.35
CA SER A 403 0.76 3.46 15.23
C SER A 403 1.72 4.68 15.32
N HIS A 404 1.71 5.52 14.28
CA HIS A 404 2.47 6.76 14.18
C HIS A 404 1.61 7.89 13.58
N PRO A 405 1.98 9.17 13.79
CA PRO A 405 1.40 10.27 13.04
C PRO A 405 1.67 10.11 11.54
N ILE A 406 0.76 10.59 10.68
CA ILE A 406 0.92 10.46 9.22
C ILE A 406 2.22 11.09 8.73
N SER A 407 2.64 12.17 9.39
CA SER A 407 3.94 12.80 9.19
C SER A 407 4.83 12.52 10.39
N THR A 408 5.83 11.68 10.21
CA THR A 408 6.74 11.28 11.29
C THR A 408 8.19 11.19 10.81
N PRO A 409 9.18 11.57 11.64
CA PRO A 409 10.59 11.54 11.22
C PRO A 409 11.07 10.12 10.92
N VAL A 410 11.80 9.97 9.81
CA VAL A 410 12.49 8.74 9.40
C VAL A 410 13.88 9.09 8.84
N GLU A 411 14.85 8.21 9.04
CA GLU A 411 16.23 8.44 8.59
C GLU A 411 16.80 7.29 7.76
N ASP A 412 16.78 6.05 8.29
CA ASP A 412 17.40 4.91 7.60
C ASP A 412 16.45 4.25 6.58
N PRO A 413 16.97 3.54 5.56
CA PRO A 413 16.14 2.93 4.51
C PRO A 413 15.01 2.03 5.01
N SER A 414 15.20 1.31 6.12
CA SER A 414 14.14 0.44 6.65
C SER A 414 13.01 1.25 7.28
N GLN A 415 13.33 2.33 8.00
CA GLN A 415 12.31 3.27 8.50
C GLN A 415 11.57 3.99 7.37
N ILE A 416 12.28 4.34 6.30
CA ILE A 416 11.66 4.95 5.11
C ILE A 416 10.69 3.95 4.46
N LEU A 417 11.08 2.69 4.30
CA LEU A 417 10.20 1.64 3.78
C LEU A 417 8.97 1.42 4.68
N GLU A 418 9.09 1.58 6.00
CA GLU A 418 7.95 1.50 6.93
C GLU A 418 6.94 2.65 6.76
N MET A 419 7.27 3.73 6.05
CA MET A 419 6.30 4.77 5.73
C MET A 419 5.31 4.34 4.64
N PHE A 420 5.63 3.30 3.87
CA PHE A 420 4.74 2.73 2.85
C PHE A 420 3.72 1.77 3.49
N ASP A 421 2.88 2.33 4.35
CA ASP A 421 1.87 1.61 5.14
C ASP A 421 0.49 2.28 5.08
N SER A 422 -0.50 1.65 5.72
CA SER A 422 -1.89 2.13 5.64
C SER A 422 -2.15 3.49 6.30
N VAL A 423 -1.18 4.04 7.03
CA VAL A 423 -1.28 5.39 7.59
C VAL A 423 -0.97 6.42 6.49
N SER A 424 0.08 6.22 5.69
CA SER A 424 0.41 7.15 4.61
C SER A 424 -0.61 7.11 3.46
N TYR A 425 -1.04 5.91 3.08
CA TYR A 425 -1.98 5.68 1.97
C TYR A 425 -3.44 5.94 2.40
N GLU A 426 -4.04 4.99 3.14
CA GLU A 426 -5.47 4.99 3.42
C GLU A 426 -5.89 6.10 4.39
N LYS A 427 -5.19 6.32 5.51
CA LYS A 427 -5.50 7.45 6.41
C LYS A 427 -5.30 8.79 5.69
N GLY A 428 -4.23 8.93 4.92
CA GLY A 428 -4.00 10.12 4.07
C GLY A 428 -5.19 10.43 3.16
N ALA A 429 -5.66 9.43 2.42
CA ALA A 429 -6.83 9.58 1.55
C ALA A 429 -8.12 9.91 2.32
N CYS A 430 -8.34 9.27 3.47
CA CYS A 430 -9.50 9.52 4.32
C CYS A 430 -9.52 10.96 4.87
N LEU A 431 -8.35 11.49 5.26
CA LEU A 431 -8.21 12.87 5.74
C LEU A 431 -8.45 13.88 4.63
N LEU A 432 -7.98 13.61 3.40
CA LEU A 432 -8.27 14.45 2.24
C LEU A 432 -9.76 14.43 1.88
N ASN A 433 -10.42 13.27 1.95
CA ASN A 433 -11.87 13.18 1.73
C ASN A 433 -12.66 13.94 2.80
N MET A 434 -12.27 13.81 4.07
CA MET A 434 -12.87 14.57 5.17
C MET A 434 -12.70 16.09 4.95
N LEU A 435 -11.51 16.52 4.55
CA LEU A 435 -11.21 17.92 4.27
C LEU A 435 -12.02 18.44 3.06
N LEU A 436 -12.12 17.66 1.98
CA LEU A 436 -12.96 18.00 0.82
C LEU A 436 -14.42 18.23 1.22
N HIS A 437 -14.98 17.38 2.09
CA HIS A 437 -16.34 17.56 2.61
C HIS A 437 -16.47 18.76 3.55
N TYR A 438 -15.38 19.12 4.25
CA TYR A 438 -15.32 20.27 5.15
C TYR A 438 -15.29 21.62 4.40
N ILE A 439 -14.39 21.80 3.44
CA ILE A 439 -14.21 23.09 2.73
C ILE A 439 -14.99 23.21 1.42
N SER A 440 -15.68 22.16 0.98
CA SER A 440 -16.36 21.97 -0.33
C SER A 440 -15.44 21.50 -1.47
N PRO A 441 -15.97 20.70 -2.43
CA PRO A 441 -15.21 20.21 -3.59
C PRO A 441 -14.59 21.32 -4.45
N GLU A 442 -15.29 22.45 -4.65
CA GLU A 442 -14.83 23.54 -5.50
C GLU A 442 -13.62 24.26 -4.89
N VAL A 443 -13.67 24.56 -3.59
CA VAL A 443 -12.57 25.21 -2.85
C VAL A 443 -11.39 24.26 -2.73
N PHE A 444 -11.64 22.98 -2.42
CA PHE A 444 -10.61 21.95 -2.37
C PHE A 444 -9.86 21.85 -3.71
N ARG A 445 -10.59 21.68 -4.81
CA ARG A 445 -10.00 21.59 -6.15
C ARG A 445 -9.18 22.84 -6.50
N ALA A 446 -9.69 24.03 -6.24
CA ALA A 446 -8.96 25.27 -6.52
C ALA A 446 -7.67 25.39 -5.67
N GLY A 447 -7.69 24.95 -4.41
CA GLY A 447 -6.50 24.88 -3.56
C GLY A 447 -5.46 23.88 -4.04
N ILE A 448 -5.90 22.73 -4.53
CA ILE A 448 -5.01 21.74 -5.17
C ILE A 448 -4.36 22.29 -6.44
N ILE A 449 -5.11 22.95 -7.32
CA ILE A 449 -4.56 23.57 -8.54
C ILE A 449 -3.51 24.62 -8.18
N LYS A 450 -3.78 25.44 -7.15
CA LYS A 450 -2.83 26.43 -6.64
C LYS A 450 -1.55 25.76 -6.11
N TYR A 451 -1.69 24.73 -5.29
CA TYR A 451 -0.57 23.95 -4.75
C TYR A 451 0.30 23.37 -5.86
N LEU A 452 -0.30 22.63 -6.80
CA LEU A 452 0.43 22.01 -7.91
C LEU A 452 1.12 23.04 -8.81
N SER A 453 0.45 24.16 -9.10
CA SER A 453 1.01 25.23 -9.93
C SER A 453 2.19 25.93 -9.25
N GLN A 454 2.09 26.19 -7.94
CA GLN A 454 3.11 26.89 -7.17
C GLN A 454 4.39 26.05 -7.00
N PHE A 455 4.24 24.74 -6.79
CA PHE A 455 5.36 23.84 -6.46
C PHE A 455 5.78 22.93 -7.61
N SER A 456 5.31 23.18 -8.83
CA SER A 456 5.70 22.42 -10.03
C SER A 456 7.22 22.32 -10.18
N TYR A 457 7.72 21.09 -10.34
CA TYR A 457 9.15 20.71 -10.42
C TYR A 457 9.97 20.99 -9.16
N GLN A 458 9.30 21.15 -8.02
CA GLN A 458 9.89 21.40 -6.71
C GLN A 458 9.42 20.35 -5.71
N ASN A 459 9.74 20.60 -4.44
CA ASN A 459 9.41 19.75 -3.33
C ASN A 459 8.59 20.53 -2.28
N THR A 460 7.86 19.82 -1.42
CA THR A 460 6.98 20.43 -0.40
C THR A 460 7.00 19.68 0.92
N GLU A 461 6.69 20.40 2.00
CA GLU A 461 6.36 19.87 3.32
C GLU A 461 4.85 20.02 3.59
N ASN A 462 4.32 19.38 4.64
CA ASN A 462 2.89 19.48 5.01
C ASN A 462 2.33 20.90 5.07
N LYS A 463 3.11 21.84 5.62
CA LYS A 463 2.69 23.23 5.79
C LYS A 463 2.37 23.90 4.45
N ASP A 464 3.04 23.51 3.37
CA ASP A 464 2.89 24.12 2.05
C ASP A 464 1.53 23.79 1.43
N LEU A 465 1.05 22.56 1.65
CA LEU A 465 -0.31 22.14 1.29
C LEU A 465 -1.36 22.94 2.06
N TRP A 466 -1.24 23.03 3.38
CA TRP A 466 -2.19 23.78 4.21
C TRP A 466 -2.22 25.26 3.87
N ASN A 467 -1.07 25.87 3.61
CA ASN A 467 -0.97 27.26 3.15
C ASN A 467 -1.68 27.47 1.80
N SER A 468 -1.60 26.49 0.90
CA SER A 468 -2.28 26.54 -0.39
C SER A 468 -3.80 26.48 -0.24
N LEU A 469 -4.31 25.61 0.64
CA LEU A 469 -5.74 25.41 0.90
C LEU A 469 -6.37 26.52 1.77
N SER A 470 -5.61 27.14 2.68
CA SER A 470 -6.12 28.17 3.61
C SER A 470 -6.39 29.53 2.95
N GLY A 471 -6.12 29.69 1.65
CA GLY A 471 -6.18 30.97 0.93
C GLY A 471 -7.10 30.99 -0.29
N VAL A 472 -8.10 30.09 -0.37
CA VAL A 472 -9.01 29.95 -1.51
C VAL A 472 -10.44 30.29 -1.10
N CYS A 473 -11.11 31.17 -1.86
CA CYS A 473 -12.49 31.58 -1.64
C CYS A 473 -13.42 31.08 -2.79
N PRO A 474 -14.70 30.76 -2.54
CA PRO A 474 -15.64 30.32 -3.59
C PRO A 474 -15.87 31.40 -4.65
N ALA A 475 -15.94 31.01 -5.92
CA ALA A 475 -16.03 31.91 -7.08
C ALA A 475 -17.35 32.73 -7.22
N LYS A 476 -18.20 32.81 -6.18
CA LYS A 476 -19.47 33.56 -6.24
C LYS A 476 -19.38 35.05 -5.85
N GLU A 477 -18.21 35.53 -5.42
CA GLU A 477 -18.03 36.96 -5.06
C GLU A 477 -17.17 37.78 -6.05
N ALA A 478 -16.66 37.16 -7.12
CA ALA A 478 -15.93 37.89 -8.17
C ALA A 478 -16.90 38.46 -9.23
N GLY A 479 -17.69 39.47 -8.83
CA GLY A 479 -18.40 40.31 -9.79
C GLY A 479 -17.41 41.06 -10.68
N ARG A 480 -17.48 40.79 -12.00
CA ARG A 480 -16.90 41.54 -13.13
C ARG A 480 -15.66 42.40 -12.83
N GLY A 481 -14.49 41.81 -13.11
CA GLY A 481 -13.31 42.56 -13.56
C GLY A 481 -12.29 42.92 -12.48
N GLN A 482 -11.50 41.94 -12.03
CA GLN A 482 -10.08 42.10 -11.69
C GLN A 482 -9.43 40.72 -11.54
N ASN A 483 -8.20 40.61 -12.01
CA ASN A 483 -7.54 39.35 -12.40
C ASN A 483 -6.63 38.78 -11.31
N ASP A 484 -6.90 39.05 -10.04
CA ASP A 484 -6.04 38.63 -8.93
C ASP A 484 -6.87 37.86 -7.89
N GLY A 485 -6.71 36.54 -7.86
CA GLY A 485 -7.37 35.61 -6.93
C GLY A 485 -6.86 35.74 -5.48
N VAL A 486 -6.95 36.93 -4.91
CA VAL A 486 -6.64 37.21 -3.49
C VAL A 486 -7.91 37.73 -2.82
N CYS A 487 -8.35 37.05 -1.77
CA CYS A 487 -9.57 37.42 -1.05
C CYS A 487 -9.44 38.83 -0.45
N SER A 488 -10.36 39.73 -0.79
CA SER A 488 -10.58 40.98 -0.04
C SER A 488 -11.37 40.66 1.23
N ARG A 489 -10.97 41.24 2.36
CA ARG A 489 -11.66 41.10 3.66
C ARG A 489 -13.05 41.76 3.61
N SER A 490 -14.09 41.08 3.13
CA SER A 490 -15.48 41.48 3.35
C SER A 490 -16.12 40.57 4.40
N GLN A 491 -16.45 41.17 5.54
CA GLN A 491 -17.17 40.57 6.65
C GLN A 491 -18.67 40.56 6.34
N GLU A 492 -19.23 39.52 5.73
CA GLU A 492 -20.66 39.19 5.91
C GLU A 492 -20.87 37.66 5.90
N PRO A 493 -21.35 37.04 6.99
CA PRO A 493 -21.66 35.62 7.00
C PRO A 493 -23.07 35.39 6.44
N VAL A 494 -23.18 34.84 5.24
CA VAL A 494 -24.46 34.47 4.59
C VAL A 494 -24.85 33.00 4.82
N SER A 495 -24.11 32.24 5.64
CA SER A 495 -24.39 30.82 5.87
C SER A 495 -24.88 30.52 7.29
N THR A 496 -26.01 29.82 7.40
CA THR A 496 -26.60 29.27 8.63
C THR A 496 -25.83 28.08 9.20
N SER A 497 -24.76 27.60 8.54
CA SER A 497 -23.91 26.52 9.05
C SER A 497 -22.98 27.00 10.17
N HIS A 498 -22.92 26.28 11.29
CA HIS A 498 -21.98 26.60 12.39
C HIS A 498 -20.50 26.50 11.95
N TRP A 499 -20.19 25.75 10.88
CA TRP A 499 -18.86 25.70 10.26
C TRP A 499 -18.34 27.08 9.80
N THR A 500 -19.24 28.03 9.52
CA THR A 500 -18.90 29.33 8.92
C THR A 500 -19.14 30.51 9.85
N GLN A 501 -19.66 30.30 11.06
CA GLN A 501 -20.06 31.39 11.96
C GLN A 501 -18.87 32.15 12.59
N ASN A 502 -17.66 31.58 12.62
CA ASN A 502 -16.50 32.16 13.33
C ASN A 502 -15.27 32.47 12.44
N GLY A 503 -15.46 32.81 11.16
CA GLY A 503 -14.37 33.27 10.29
C GLY A 503 -13.64 32.15 9.55
N LEU A 504 -12.76 32.57 8.62
CA LEU A 504 -12.02 31.72 7.66
C LEU A 504 -11.62 30.35 8.24
N HIS A 505 -11.84 29.30 7.45
CA HIS A 505 -11.39 27.94 7.75
C HIS A 505 -9.89 27.96 8.11
N ASP A 506 -9.55 27.84 9.40
CA ASP A 506 -8.17 27.58 9.82
C ASP A 506 -7.85 26.11 9.54
N VAL A 507 -7.74 25.81 8.24
CA VAL A 507 -7.43 24.48 7.71
C VAL A 507 -6.11 24.00 8.28
N LYS A 508 -5.12 24.90 8.41
CA LYS A 508 -3.84 24.55 8.99
C LYS A 508 -3.97 24.05 10.42
N THR A 509 -4.58 24.81 11.33
CA THR A 509 -4.71 24.36 12.72
C THR A 509 -5.53 23.08 12.82
N MET A 510 -6.62 22.95 12.05
CA MET A 510 -7.40 21.72 12.01
C MET A 510 -6.56 20.52 11.54
N MET A 511 -5.91 20.63 10.39
CA MET A 511 -5.19 19.52 9.78
C MET A 511 -3.88 19.17 10.50
N ASP A 512 -3.24 20.13 11.18
CA ASP A 512 -2.11 19.85 12.07
C ASP A 512 -2.53 18.86 13.18
N THR A 513 -3.78 18.93 13.69
CA THR A 513 -4.31 17.92 14.63
C THR A 513 -4.56 16.55 14.00
N TRP A 514 -4.63 16.44 12.67
CA TRP A 514 -4.84 15.16 12.00
C TRP A 514 -3.53 14.53 11.50
N THR A 515 -2.51 15.34 11.25
CA THR A 515 -1.25 14.86 10.66
C THR A 515 -0.10 14.70 11.65
N LEU A 516 -0.07 15.49 12.73
CA LEU A 516 1.06 15.50 13.68
C LEU A 516 0.82 14.65 14.93
N GLN A 517 -0.37 14.07 15.08
CA GLN A 517 -0.71 13.13 16.14
C GLN A 517 -1.23 11.81 15.57
N LYS A 518 -0.86 10.70 16.21
CA LYS A 518 -1.33 9.36 15.86
C LYS A 518 -2.75 9.13 16.37
N GLY A 519 -3.40 8.10 15.82
CA GLY A 519 -4.75 7.71 16.20
C GLY A 519 -5.83 8.65 15.69
N PHE A 520 -7.03 8.41 16.20
CA PHE A 520 -8.26 9.14 15.84
C PHE A 520 -9.19 9.26 17.05
N PRO A 521 -10.13 10.22 17.04
CA PRO A 521 -11.04 10.39 18.16
C PRO A 521 -12.24 9.42 18.08
N VAL A 522 -12.70 8.97 19.24
CA VAL A 522 -14.07 8.51 19.44
C VAL A 522 -14.90 9.70 19.95
N VAL A 523 -16.05 9.93 19.32
CA VAL A 523 -17.01 10.95 19.71
C VAL A 523 -18.16 10.27 20.43
N THR A 524 -18.27 10.50 21.74
CA THR A 524 -19.40 10.05 22.54
C THR A 524 -20.54 11.05 22.44
N VAL A 525 -21.73 10.54 22.14
CA VAL A 525 -22.97 11.30 21.90
C VAL A 525 -24.02 10.85 22.90
N THR A 526 -24.51 11.78 23.72
CA THR A 526 -25.60 11.53 24.68
C THR A 526 -26.76 12.47 24.38
N LEU A 527 -27.98 11.92 24.25
CA LEU A 527 -29.18 12.66 23.91
C LEU A 527 -30.08 12.82 25.15
N GLU A 528 -30.27 14.05 25.62
CA GLU A 528 -31.14 14.42 26.73
C GLU A 528 -32.25 15.37 26.24
N GLY A 529 -33.40 14.81 25.87
CA GLY A 529 -34.49 15.57 25.25
C GLY A 529 -34.06 16.18 23.92
N LYS A 530 -33.89 17.50 23.86
CA LYS A 530 -33.37 18.23 22.68
C LYS A 530 -31.86 18.47 22.71
N LYS A 531 -31.21 18.23 23.84
CA LYS A 531 -29.80 18.54 24.04
C LYS A 531 -28.95 17.33 23.67
N VAL A 532 -27.99 17.54 22.76
CA VAL A 532 -27.01 16.53 22.35
C VAL A 532 -25.67 16.91 22.95
N HIS A 533 -25.24 16.15 23.95
CA HIS A 533 -23.94 16.28 24.56
C HIS A 533 -22.89 15.55 23.74
N LEU A 534 -21.80 16.24 23.42
CA LEU A 534 -20.67 15.72 22.68
C LEU A 534 -19.44 15.66 23.55
N HIS A 535 -18.71 14.55 23.46
CA HIS A 535 -17.42 14.37 24.12
C HIS A 535 -16.44 13.67 23.18
N GLN A 536 -15.27 14.25 22.94
CA GLN A 536 -14.21 13.58 22.19
C GLN A 536 -13.09 13.10 23.11
N GLU A 537 -12.55 11.94 22.77
CA GLU A 537 -11.31 11.42 23.36
C GLU A 537 -10.58 10.56 22.32
N HIS A 538 -9.28 10.34 22.52
CA HIS A 538 -8.49 9.44 21.69
C HIS A 538 -9.04 8.02 21.81
N TYR A 539 -9.43 7.42 20.68
CA TYR A 539 -9.80 6.01 20.64
C TYR A 539 -8.54 5.15 20.78
N VAL A 540 -8.54 4.29 21.79
CA VAL A 540 -7.51 3.27 21.94
C VAL A 540 -8.17 1.98 22.39
N LYS A 541 -7.63 0.85 21.93
CA LYS A 541 -8.13 -0.47 22.30
C LYS A 541 -7.77 -0.81 23.76
N ALA A 542 -8.58 -1.59 24.46
CA ALA A 542 -8.46 -1.70 25.92
C ALA A 542 -7.13 -2.28 26.47
N SER A 543 -6.34 -2.97 25.64
CA SER A 543 -5.02 -3.50 26.00
C SER A 543 -3.90 -2.46 26.01
N SER A 544 -4.11 -1.30 25.39
CA SER A 544 -3.12 -0.22 25.40
C SER A 544 -3.16 0.51 26.75
N SER A 545 -2.29 0.12 27.68
CA SER A 545 -2.17 0.73 29.01
C SER A 545 -1.50 2.13 28.98
N SER A 546 -1.97 3.04 28.13
CA SER A 546 -1.47 4.42 28.09
C SER A 546 -2.35 5.35 28.93
N ALA A 547 -1.70 6.26 29.67
CA ALA A 547 -2.37 7.36 30.35
C ALA A 547 -3.22 8.18 29.34
N PRO A 548 -4.30 8.86 29.78
CA PRO A 548 -5.11 9.71 28.91
C PRO A 548 -4.21 10.67 28.15
N THR A 549 -4.04 10.42 26.86
CA THR A 549 -3.24 11.27 26.01
C THR A 549 -4.04 12.56 25.85
N GLY A 550 -3.48 13.72 26.17
CA GLY A 550 -4.16 15.02 26.06
C GLY A 550 -4.51 15.44 24.63
N ASN A 551 -4.61 14.49 23.71
CA ASN A 551 -4.94 14.65 22.31
C ASN A 551 -6.32 15.26 22.16
N LEU A 552 -6.41 16.17 21.22
CA LEU A 552 -7.61 16.91 20.87
C LEU A 552 -7.59 17.11 19.36
N TRP A 553 -8.72 16.89 18.70
CA TRP A 553 -8.87 17.08 17.27
C TRP A 553 -9.89 18.18 17.01
N HIS A 554 -9.71 18.90 15.89
CA HIS A 554 -10.78 19.70 15.33
C HIS A 554 -11.63 18.79 14.43
N VAL A 555 -12.74 18.28 14.96
CA VAL A 555 -13.54 17.24 14.32
C VAL A 555 -14.72 17.85 13.56
N PRO A 556 -14.77 17.75 12.21
CA PRO A 556 -15.87 18.27 11.40
C PRO A 556 -17.04 17.28 11.46
N LEU A 557 -17.82 17.36 12.54
CA LEU A 557 -18.97 16.49 12.75
C LEU A 557 -20.06 16.74 11.72
N THR A 558 -20.67 15.64 11.27
CA THR A 558 -21.89 15.64 10.46
C THR A 558 -22.94 14.76 11.12
N TYR A 559 -24.21 15.12 11.02
CA TYR A 559 -25.29 14.29 11.56
C TYR A 559 -26.61 14.44 10.81
N ILE A 560 -27.46 13.42 10.93
CA ILE A 560 -28.87 13.38 10.52
C ILE A 560 -29.72 12.82 11.67
N THR A 561 -31.03 13.04 11.62
CA THR A 561 -31.96 12.60 12.67
C THR A 561 -33.20 11.93 12.08
N SER A 562 -33.99 11.29 12.94
CA SER A 562 -35.32 10.75 12.59
C SER A 562 -36.29 11.77 11.96
N LYS A 563 -36.05 13.07 12.12
CA LYS A 563 -36.91 14.16 11.62
C LYS A 563 -36.29 14.95 10.47
N CYS A 564 -34.96 14.91 10.32
CA CYS A 564 -34.23 15.66 9.31
C CYS A 564 -33.17 14.79 8.63
N ALA A 565 -33.38 14.50 7.35
CA ALA A 565 -32.44 13.76 6.51
C ALA A 565 -31.35 14.65 5.88
N GLU A 566 -31.46 15.98 6.01
CA GLU A 566 -30.44 16.91 5.53
C GLU A 566 -29.22 16.91 6.45
N VAL A 567 -28.03 16.77 5.86
CA VAL A 567 -26.77 16.67 6.60
C VAL A 567 -26.48 17.97 7.36
N GLN A 568 -26.60 17.90 8.67
CA GLN A 568 -26.21 18.98 9.58
C GLN A 568 -24.72 18.91 9.86
N LYS A 569 -24.14 20.08 10.17
CA LYS A 569 -22.69 20.30 10.22
C LYS A 569 -22.30 21.04 11.50
N PHE A 570 -21.38 20.47 12.27
CA PHE A 570 -20.84 21.05 13.51
C PHE A 570 -19.32 20.86 13.57
N LEU A 571 -18.56 21.79 14.13
CA LEU A 571 -17.10 21.66 14.29
C LEU A 571 -16.78 21.56 15.77
N LEU A 572 -16.38 20.37 16.23
CA LEU A 572 -16.01 20.13 17.61
C LEU A 572 -14.52 20.44 17.79
N THR A 573 -14.21 21.57 18.42
CA THR A 573 -12.81 22.00 18.70
C THR A 573 -12.41 21.81 20.16
N ALA A 574 -13.38 21.72 21.07
CA ALA A 574 -13.15 21.47 22.49
C ALA A 574 -13.36 19.98 22.83
N LYS A 575 -12.93 19.59 24.04
CA LYS A 575 -13.11 18.23 24.55
C LYS A 575 -14.59 17.86 24.70
N THR A 576 -15.43 18.84 25.03
CA THR A 576 -16.88 18.69 25.15
C THR A 576 -17.58 19.89 24.54
N ASP A 577 -18.75 19.67 23.96
CA ASP A 577 -19.64 20.74 23.50
C ASP A 577 -21.09 20.23 23.43
N ASP A 578 -22.04 21.13 23.24
CA ASP A 578 -23.47 20.83 23.22
C ASP A 578 -24.13 21.32 21.93
N ILE A 579 -24.97 20.50 21.31
CA ILE A 579 -25.86 20.90 20.22
C ILE A 579 -27.29 20.91 20.75
N ILE A 580 -28.05 21.98 20.47
CA ILE A 580 -29.47 22.07 20.78
C ILE A 580 -30.29 21.80 19.51
N LEU A 581 -31.01 20.68 19.48
CA LEU A 581 -31.89 20.33 18.38
C LEU A 581 -33.17 21.18 18.40
N PRO A 582 -33.79 21.46 17.23
CA PRO A 582 -35.04 22.21 17.17
C PRO A 582 -36.21 21.46 17.85
N GLU A 583 -36.19 20.13 17.77
CA GLU A 583 -37.19 19.23 18.32
C GLU A 583 -36.55 17.94 18.86
N GLU A 584 -37.30 17.20 19.66
CA GLU A 584 -36.87 15.89 20.14
C GLU A 584 -36.94 14.87 19.00
N VAL A 585 -35.98 13.94 18.98
CA VAL A 585 -35.81 12.97 17.89
C VAL A 585 -35.71 11.55 18.45
N GLU A 586 -36.19 10.58 17.70
CA GLU A 586 -36.18 9.16 18.11
C GLU A 586 -34.77 8.55 18.03
N TRP A 587 -33.96 9.05 17.10
CA TRP A 587 -32.57 8.68 16.90
C TRP A 587 -31.81 9.82 16.22
N ILE A 588 -30.50 9.83 16.44
CA ILE A 588 -29.52 10.71 15.79
C ILE A 588 -28.35 9.85 15.31
N LYS A 589 -27.88 10.08 14.08
CA LYS A 589 -26.74 9.38 13.46
C LYS A 589 -25.68 10.41 13.08
N PHE A 590 -24.51 10.31 13.71
CA PHE A 590 -23.32 11.10 13.39
C PHE A 590 -22.43 10.40 12.36
N ASN A 591 -21.48 11.16 11.79
CA ASN A 591 -20.57 10.74 10.73
C ASN A 591 -21.32 10.19 9.51
N VAL A 592 -22.08 11.07 8.86
CA VAL A 592 -22.96 10.71 7.74
C VAL A 592 -22.12 10.19 6.57
N GLY A 593 -22.38 8.95 6.18
CA GLY A 593 -21.68 8.26 5.11
C GLY A 593 -20.24 7.82 5.43
N MET A 594 -19.80 7.92 6.70
CA MET A 594 -18.41 7.66 7.12
C MET A 594 -17.38 8.59 6.45
N ASN A 595 -17.75 9.84 6.18
CA ASN A 595 -16.84 10.80 5.53
C ASN A 595 -15.81 11.43 6.49
N GLY A 596 -16.01 11.32 7.80
CA GLY A 596 -15.06 11.78 8.82
C GLY A 596 -14.20 10.64 9.36
N TYR A 597 -12.92 10.92 9.64
CA TYR A 597 -11.98 9.95 10.22
C TYR A 597 -12.12 9.88 11.75
N TYR A 598 -13.31 9.51 12.21
CA TYR A 598 -13.64 9.33 13.63
C TYR A 598 -14.77 8.31 13.79
N ILE A 599 -14.82 7.65 14.95
CA ILE A 599 -15.91 6.71 15.28
C ILE A 599 -16.84 7.33 16.31
N VAL A 600 -18.06 6.81 16.40
CA VAL A 600 -19.11 7.37 17.26
C VAL A 600 -19.57 6.35 18.28
N HIS A 601 -19.61 6.75 19.54
CA HIS A 601 -20.22 6.01 20.63
C HIS A 601 -21.53 6.68 21.05
N TYR A 602 -22.65 5.96 21.03
CA TYR A 602 -23.94 6.47 21.48
C TYR A 602 -24.18 6.05 22.93
N GLY A 603 -24.24 7.01 23.85
CA GLY A 603 -24.54 6.78 25.26
C GLY A 603 -26.00 6.38 25.51
N ASP A 604 -26.27 5.95 26.74
CA ASP A 604 -27.62 5.56 27.23
C ASP A 604 -28.34 4.58 26.27
N ASP A 605 -29.57 4.91 25.86
CA ASP A 605 -30.39 4.09 24.96
C ASP A 605 -30.09 4.34 23.47
N GLY A 606 -29.06 5.12 23.13
CA GLY A 606 -28.76 5.54 21.76
C GLY A 606 -28.42 4.38 20.82
N TRP A 607 -27.61 3.41 21.29
CA TRP A 607 -27.35 2.18 20.52
C TRP A 607 -28.61 1.33 20.34
N ASP A 608 -29.47 1.25 21.36
CA ASP A 608 -30.69 0.45 21.28
C ASP A 608 -31.70 1.07 20.30
N ALA A 609 -31.76 2.41 20.23
CA ALA A 609 -32.54 3.13 19.23
C ALA A 609 -32.05 2.86 17.79
N LEU A 610 -30.73 2.86 17.56
CA LEU A 610 -30.13 2.56 16.25
C LEU A 610 -30.26 1.08 15.86
N ILE A 611 -30.11 0.15 16.80
CA ILE A 611 -30.34 -1.29 16.56
C ILE A 611 -31.81 -1.53 16.19
N ARG A 612 -32.75 -0.87 16.89
CA ARG A 612 -34.18 -0.93 16.55
C ARG A 612 -34.44 -0.38 15.15
N LEU A 613 -33.85 0.78 14.81
CA LEU A 613 -33.93 1.35 13.46
C LEU A 613 -33.47 0.35 12.38
N LEU A 614 -32.33 -0.30 12.58
CA LEU A 614 -31.81 -1.29 11.63
C LEU A 614 -32.74 -2.51 11.49
N LYS A 615 -33.31 -3.01 12.59
CA LYS A 615 -34.23 -4.15 12.56
C LYS A 615 -35.57 -3.83 11.91
N GLU A 616 -36.10 -2.63 12.14
CA GLU A 616 -37.42 -2.21 11.65
C GLU A 616 -37.37 -1.60 10.24
N ASN A 617 -36.42 -0.69 9.99
CA ASN A 617 -36.29 0.04 8.73
C ASN A 617 -34.83 0.47 8.46
N HIS A 618 -33.94 -0.49 8.19
CA HIS A 618 -32.53 -0.22 7.87
C HIS A 618 -32.33 0.79 6.73
N LYS A 619 -33.27 0.90 5.78
CA LYS A 619 -33.19 1.83 4.64
C LYS A 619 -33.40 3.30 5.01
N ALA A 620 -33.73 3.61 6.27
CA ALA A 620 -33.81 5.00 6.74
C ALA A 620 -32.46 5.73 6.73
N ILE A 621 -31.35 4.99 6.71
CA ILE A 621 -29.98 5.49 6.63
C ILE A 621 -29.23 4.82 5.47
N SER A 622 -28.17 5.45 4.96
CA SER A 622 -27.46 4.99 3.77
C SER A 622 -26.73 3.65 3.99
N SER A 623 -26.34 2.98 2.89
CA SER A 623 -25.51 1.75 2.94
C SER A 623 -24.23 1.96 3.77
N ASN A 624 -23.56 3.09 3.55
CA ASN A 624 -22.32 3.46 4.23
C ASN A 624 -22.55 3.78 5.71
N ASP A 625 -23.68 4.42 6.07
CA ASP A 625 -24.04 4.63 7.48
C ASP A 625 -24.29 3.31 8.21
N ARG A 626 -24.87 2.31 7.53
CA ARG A 626 -25.09 0.99 8.11
C ARG A 626 -23.78 0.23 8.32
N ALA A 627 -22.88 0.27 7.33
CA ALA A 627 -21.53 -0.26 7.47
C ALA A 627 -20.77 0.43 8.61
N SER A 628 -20.82 1.77 8.70
CA SER A 628 -20.15 2.51 9.78
C SER A 628 -20.66 2.13 11.17
N LEU A 629 -21.95 1.81 11.30
CA LEU A 629 -22.53 1.36 12.58
C LEU A 629 -22.11 -0.06 12.94
N ILE A 630 -21.99 -0.97 11.96
CA ILE A 630 -21.42 -2.30 12.18
C ILE A 630 -19.98 -2.17 12.68
N ASN A 631 -19.14 -1.45 11.95
CA ASN A 631 -17.75 -1.23 12.37
C ASN A 631 -17.68 -0.65 13.78
N SER A 632 -18.36 0.49 14.00
CA SER A 632 -18.29 1.22 15.28
C SER A 632 -18.76 0.36 16.46
N VAL A 633 -19.78 -0.50 16.31
CA VAL A 633 -20.26 -1.32 17.42
C VAL A 633 -19.22 -2.35 17.86
N PHE A 634 -18.48 -2.97 16.93
CA PHE A 634 -17.42 -3.92 17.25
C PHE A 634 -16.16 -3.23 17.79
N GLN A 635 -15.80 -2.07 17.25
CA GLN A 635 -14.74 -1.23 17.82
C GLN A 635 -15.04 -0.82 19.27
N MET A 636 -16.30 -0.49 19.58
CA MET A 636 -16.73 -0.22 20.97
C MET A 636 -16.66 -1.44 21.90
N VAL A 637 -16.77 -2.66 21.35
CA VAL A 637 -16.51 -3.89 22.13
C VAL A 637 -15.03 -4.01 22.46
N SER A 638 -14.15 -3.76 21.48
CA SER A 638 -12.69 -3.80 21.66
C SER A 638 -12.16 -2.73 22.60
N ALA A 639 -12.80 -1.56 22.65
CA ALA A 639 -12.55 -0.52 23.65
C ALA A 639 -13.30 -0.74 24.98
N GLU A 640 -13.95 -1.89 25.17
CA GLU A 640 -14.66 -2.26 26.39
C GLU A 640 -15.82 -1.33 26.80
N LYS A 641 -16.31 -0.50 25.86
CA LYS A 641 -17.45 0.40 26.06
C LYS A 641 -18.80 -0.26 25.81
N LEU A 642 -18.83 -1.36 25.06
CA LEU A 642 -20.04 -2.14 24.79
C LEU A 642 -19.82 -3.64 25.04
N SER A 643 -20.91 -4.34 25.32
CA SER A 643 -20.92 -5.79 25.40
C SER A 643 -20.95 -6.41 23.99
N ILE A 644 -20.15 -7.45 23.75
CA ILE A 644 -20.18 -8.22 22.50
C ILE A 644 -21.59 -8.71 22.13
N THR A 645 -22.43 -9.01 23.12
CA THR A 645 -23.84 -9.40 22.90
C THR A 645 -24.65 -8.32 22.17
N LYS A 646 -24.45 -7.03 22.50
CA LYS A 646 -25.11 -5.92 21.78
C LYS A 646 -24.64 -5.81 20.33
N ALA A 647 -23.35 -6.02 20.08
CA ALA A 647 -22.80 -6.04 18.72
C ALA A 647 -23.39 -7.21 17.90
N LEU A 648 -23.43 -8.41 18.48
CA LEU A 648 -24.05 -9.57 17.85
C LEU A 648 -25.56 -9.37 17.61
N ASP A 649 -26.28 -8.77 18.54
CA ASP A 649 -27.70 -8.42 18.40
C ASP A 649 -27.95 -7.42 17.27
N LEU A 650 -27.01 -6.49 17.03
CA LEU A 650 -27.03 -5.61 15.87
C LEU A 650 -26.94 -6.46 14.60
N THR A 651 -25.96 -7.36 14.48
CA THR A 651 -25.73 -8.14 13.24
C THR A 651 -26.94 -8.94 12.74
N ILE A 652 -27.91 -9.26 13.60
CA ILE A 652 -29.16 -9.95 13.22
C ILE A 652 -29.90 -9.22 12.08
N TYR A 653 -29.82 -7.89 11.98
CA TYR A 653 -30.51 -7.16 10.90
C TYR A 653 -30.00 -7.55 9.50
N LEU A 654 -28.76 -8.05 9.39
CA LEU A 654 -28.14 -8.44 8.12
C LEU A 654 -28.93 -9.51 7.36
N GLN A 655 -29.81 -10.26 8.03
CA GLN A 655 -30.76 -11.18 7.37
C GLN A 655 -31.67 -10.50 6.34
N ARG A 656 -31.86 -9.17 6.46
CA ARG A 656 -32.69 -8.33 5.59
C ARG A 656 -31.87 -7.39 4.70
N GLU A 657 -30.56 -7.33 4.88
CA GLU A 657 -29.67 -6.48 4.11
C GLU A 657 -29.54 -6.98 2.66
N THR A 658 -29.22 -6.09 1.72
CA THR A 658 -29.02 -6.42 0.30
C THR A 658 -27.80 -5.73 -0.31
N GLU A 659 -27.32 -4.63 0.29
CA GLU A 659 -26.23 -3.84 -0.27
C GLU A 659 -24.87 -4.43 0.08
N ILE A 660 -23.93 -4.37 -0.87
CA ILE A 660 -22.60 -4.98 -0.74
C ILE A 660 -21.84 -4.49 0.50
N THR A 661 -21.78 -3.17 0.71
CA THR A 661 -20.93 -2.55 1.73
C THR A 661 -21.23 -3.03 3.16
N PRO A 662 -22.46 -2.94 3.70
CA PRO A 662 -22.77 -3.45 5.03
C PRO A 662 -22.68 -4.97 5.14
N VAL A 663 -22.90 -5.72 4.05
CA VAL A 663 -22.75 -7.19 4.06
C VAL A 663 -21.29 -7.58 4.22
N LEU A 664 -20.40 -6.98 3.43
CA LEU A 664 -18.97 -7.24 3.53
C LEU A 664 -18.42 -6.78 4.87
N GLU A 665 -18.81 -5.60 5.36
CA GLU A 665 -18.43 -5.14 6.70
C GLU A 665 -18.89 -6.11 7.80
N GLY A 666 -20.12 -6.64 7.69
CA GLY A 666 -20.59 -7.68 8.59
C GLY A 666 -19.75 -8.96 8.54
N LEU A 667 -19.25 -9.35 7.37
CA LEU A 667 -18.32 -10.48 7.24
C LEU A 667 -16.95 -10.13 7.83
N ASP A 668 -16.43 -8.93 7.59
CA ASP A 668 -15.12 -8.49 8.06
C ASP A 668 -15.06 -8.38 9.59
N GLU A 669 -16.18 -8.10 10.27
CA GLU A 669 -16.27 -8.11 11.73
C GLU A 669 -16.55 -9.52 12.31
N LEU A 670 -17.36 -10.35 11.63
CA LEU A 670 -17.75 -11.67 12.14
C LEU A 670 -16.70 -12.77 11.85
N ILE A 671 -15.95 -12.67 10.76
CA ILE A 671 -14.92 -13.65 10.37
C ILE A 671 -13.77 -13.74 11.37
N PRO A 672 -13.20 -12.62 11.86
CA PRO A 672 -12.18 -12.61 12.89
C PRO A 672 -12.55 -13.43 14.13
N LEU A 673 -13.82 -13.45 14.52
CA LEU A 673 -14.29 -14.12 15.74
C LEU A 673 -13.96 -15.62 15.72
N TYR A 674 -14.35 -16.33 14.66
CA TYR A 674 -14.03 -17.76 14.58
C TYR A 674 -12.58 -18.01 14.17
N LYS A 675 -11.91 -17.05 13.49
CA LYS A 675 -10.48 -17.17 13.16
C LYS A 675 -9.59 -17.18 14.40
N LEU A 676 -9.97 -16.44 15.45
CA LEU A 676 -9.32 -16.53 16.76
C LEU A 676 -9.54 -17.91 17.39
N THR A 677 -10.75 -18.47 17.28
CA THR A 677 -11.04 -19.81 17.82
C THR A 677 -10.45 -20.97 17.00
N GLU A 678 -10.22 -20.81 15.69
CA GLU A 678 -9.61 -21.85 14.84
C GLU A 678 -8.15 -22.14 15.21
N LYS A 679 -7.46 -21.14 15.77
CA LYS A 679 -6.09 -21.27 16.30
C LYS A 679 -6.08 -21.65 17.79
N ARG A 680 -7.24 -21.92 18.37
CA ARG A 680 -7.47 -22.52 19.69
C ARG A 680 -7.99 -23.95 19.48
N ASP A 681 -7.75 -24.85 20.42
CA ASP A 681 -8.36 -26.19 20.38
C ASP A 681 -9.85 -26.12 20.77
N MET A 682 -10.67 -25.43 19.96
CA MET A 682 -12.05 -25.00 20.25
C MET A 682 -13.01 -25.28 19.09
N LYS A 683 -12.92 -26.49 18.53
CA LYS A 683 -13.68 -26.89 17.33
C LYS A 683 -15.18 -26.70 17.44
N ASP A 684 -15.78 -26.95 18.60
CA ASP A 684 -17.24 -26.85 18.76
C ASP A 684 -17.74 -25.41 18.65
N ILE A 685 -16.98 -24.45 19.19
CA ILE A 685 -17.33 -23.02 19.11
C ILE A 685 -17.06 -22.47 17.71
N ASP A 686 -15.95 -22.89 17.10
CA ASP A 686 -15.65 -22.47 15.72
C ASP A 686 -16.78 -22.89 14.76
N ASN A 687 -17.32 -24.10 14.92
CA ASN A 687 -18.38 -24.62 14.06
C ASN A 687 -19.71 -23.91 14.31
N GLN A 688 -20.02 -23.58 15.56
CA GLN A 688 -21.22 -22.80 15.91
C GLN A 688 -21.18 -21.38 15.32
N LEU A 689 -20.03 -20.69 15.42
CA LEU A 689 -19.85 -19.36 14.83
C LEU A 689 -19.97 -19.41 13.30
N LYS A 690 -19.31 -20.37 12.64
CA LYS A 690 -19.41 -20.56 11.19
C LYS A 690 -20.85 -20.84 10.77
N GLY A 691 -21.55 -21.71 11.49
CA GLY A 691 -22.96 -22.03 11.26
C GLY A 691 -23.87 -20.83 11.45
N TYR A 692 -23.64 -20.01 12.48
CA TYR A 692 -24.37 -18.76 12.70
C TYR A 692 -24.25 -17.81 11.51
N ILE A 693 -23.03 -17.54 11.03
CA ILE A 693 -22.81 -16.61 9.91
C ILE A 693 -23.44 -17.13 8.62
N ILE A 694 -23.35 -18.44 8.35
CA ILE A 694 -24.03 -19.07 7.22
C ILE A 694 -25.55 -18.90 7.32
N ASN A 695 -26.14 -19.14 8.49
CA ASN A 695 -27.57 -18.98 8.70
C ASN A 695 -28.01 -17.52 8.57
N LEU A 696 -27.20 -16.58 9.05
CA LEU A 696 -27.45 -15.14 8.95
C LEU A 696 -27.55 -14.69 7.49
N MET A 697 -26.66 -15.20 6.64
CA MET A 697 -26.58 -14.82 5.22
C MET A 697 -27.29 -15.80 4.28
N LYS A 698 -27.95 -16.85 4.82
CA LYS A 698 -28.50 -17.98 4.05
C LYS A 698 -29.38 -17.56 2.89
N ASN A 699 -30.37 -16.69 3.16
CA ASN A 699 -31.29 -16.22 2.13
C ASN A 699 -30.59 -15.43 1.01
N MET A 700 -29.49 -14.75 1.32
CA MET A 700 -28.71 -14.00 0.35
C MET A 700 -27.83 -14.93 -0.48
N ILE A 701 -27.17 -15.90 0.17
CA ILE A 701 -26.36 -16.94 -0.47
C ILE A 701 -27.21 -17.77 -1.43
N ASP A 702 -28.39 -18.23 -0.98
CA ASP A 702 -29.29 -19.09 -1.77
C ASP A 702 -29.87 -18.39 -3.01
N LYS A 703 -29.88 -17.05 -3.05
CA LYS A 703 -30.31 -16.24 -4.19
C LYS A 703 -29.21 -15.99 -5.22
N GLN A 704 -27.95 -16.26 -4.90
CA GLN A 704 -26.84 -15.97 -5.82
C GLN A 704 -26.91 -16.86 -7.06
N SER A 705 -26.84 -16.23 -8.23
CA SER A 705 -26.66 -16.95 -9.50
C SER A 705 -25.24 -17.50 -9.61
N TRP A 706 -25.05 -18.52 -10.44
CA TRP A 706 -23.75 -19.13 -10.74
C TRP A 706 -23.28 -18.73 -12.15
N ASP A 707 -23.24 -17.41 -12.39
CA ASP A 707 -22.88 -16.76 -13.65
C ASP A 707 -22.16 -15.42 -13.38
N ASP A 708 -21.79 -14.71 -14.46
CA ASP A 708 -21.12 -13.40 -14.41
C ASP A 708 -22.11 -12.23 -14.64
N ALA A 709 -23.41 -12.44 -14.41
CA ALA A 709 -24.43 -11.42 -14.68
C ALA A 709 -24.47 -10.33 -13.59
N GLY A 710 -25.04 -9.17 -13.94
CA GLY A 710 -25.26 -8.07 -13.01
C GLY A 710 -24.18 -6.99 -13.03
N THR A 711 -24.36 -6.01 -12.14
CA THR A 711 -23.44 -4.90 -11.89
C THR A 711 -22.15 -5.38 -11.21
N VAL A 712 -21.12 -4.54 -11.18
CA VAL A 712 -19.84 -4.86 -10.51
C VAL A 712 -20.07 -5.19 -9.03
N SER A 713 -20.87 -4.40 -8.30
CA SER A 713 -21.21 -4.66 -6.90
C SER A 713 -21.92 -6.01 -6.71
N GLU A 714 -22.87 -6.37 -7.57
CA GLU A 714 -23.56 -7.67 -7.49
C GLU A 714 -22.60 -8.84 -7.76
N ARG A 715 -21.71 -8.69 -8.75
CA ARG A 715 -20.68 -9.69 -9.10
C ARG A 715 -19.68 -9.91 -7.97
N LEU A 716 -19.23 -8.83 -7.33
CA LEU A 716 -18.34 -8.89 -6.17
C LEU A 716 -19.02 -9.55 -4.97
N LEU A 717 -20.26 -9.16 -4.67
CA LEU A 717 -21.05 -9.74 -3.59
C LEU A 717 -21.27 -11.25 -3.82
N ARG A 718 -21.63 -11.65 -5.05
CA ARG A 718 -21.76 -13.06 -5.46
C ARG A 718 -20.49 -13.84 -5.16
N SER A 719 -19.35 -13.35 -5.65
CA SER A 719 -18.05 -14.00 -5.45
C SER A 719 -17.75 -14.18 -3.96
N SER A 720 -17.84 -13.11 -3.17
CA SER A 720 -17.57 -13.14 -1.72
C SER A 720 -18.48 -14.13 -0.97
N LEU A 721 -19.80 -14.11 -1.25
CA LEU A 721 -20.76 -14.98 -0.58
C LEU A 721 -20.58 -16.46 -0.95
N LEU A 722 -20.39 -16.76 -2.25
CA LEU A 722 -20.21 -18.14 -2.71
C LEU A 722 -18.88 -18.71 -2.22
N VAL A 723 -17.79 -17.92 -2.23
CA VAL A 723 -16.51 -18.34 -1.65
C VAL A 723 -16.67 -18.62 -0.16
N PHE A 724 -17.28 -17.69 0.59
CA PHE A 724 -17.53 -17.88 2.01
C PHE A 724 -18.33 -19.17 2.29
N ALA A 725 -19.45 -19.35 1.59
CA ALA A 725 -20.34 -20.49 1.78
C ALA A 725 -19.66 -21.83 1.44
N CYS A 726 -18.96 -21.91 0.31
CA CYS A 726 -18.31 -23.14 -0.14
C CYS A 726 -17.12 -23.52 0.74
N VAL A 727 -16.26 -22.57 1.14
CA VAL A 727 -15.13 -22.86 2.05
C VAL A 727 -15.63 -23.25 3.45
N ARG A 728 -16.82 -22.80 3.87
CA ARG A 728 -17.48 -23.21 5.12
C ARG A 728 -18.40 -24.43 4.97
N LYS A 729 -18.29 -25.16 3.86
CA LYS A 729 -18.97 -26.44 3.61
C LYS A 729 -20.50 -26.35 3.67
N TYR A 730 -21.08 -25.22 3.27
CA TYR A 730 -22.53 -25.12 3.08
C TYR A 730 -22.97 -26.02 1.91
N GLN A 731 -23.69 -27.10 2.22
CA GLN A 731 -23.89 -28.22 1.29
C GLN A 731 -24.45 -27.82 -0.09
N PRO A 732 -25.49 -26.96 -0.19
CA PRO A 732 -25.98 -26.52 -1.50
C PRO A 732 -24.92 -25.80 -2.36
N CYS A 733 -24.05 -24.99 -1.74
CA CYS A 733 -22.93 -24.36 -2.46
C CYS A 733 -21.92 -25.41 -2.91
N VAL A 734 -21.53 -26.31 -2.01
CA VAL A 734 -20.53 -27.35 -2.29
C VAL A 734 -20.98 -28.28 -3.42
N ASP A 735 -22.23 -28.74 -3.39
CA ASP A 735 -22.79 -29.62 -4.41
C ASP A 735 -22.76 -28.94 -5.79
N LYS A 736 -23.13 -27.66 -5.84
CA LYS A 736 -23.12 -26.90 -7.09
C LYS A 736 -21.71 -26.61 -7.59
N ALA A 737 -20.80 -26.21 -6.71
CA ALA A 737 -19.39 -26.02 -7.04
C ALA A 737 -18.76 -27.31 -7.56
N LYS A 738 -19.09 -28.46 -6.95
CA LYS A 738 -18.61 -29.77 -7.39
C LYS A 738 -19.13 -30.13 -8.78
N GLU A 739 -20.41 -29.85 -9.09
CA GLU A 739 -20.97 -30.04 -10.43
C GLU A 739 -20.16 -29.26 -11.49
N PHE A 740 -19.91 -27.97 -11.24
CA PHE A 740 -19.10 -27.13 -12.13
C PHE A 740 -17.65 -27.62 -12.23
N TYR A 741 -17.05 -27.99 -11.10
CA TYR A 741 -15.68 -28.49 -11.06
C TYR A 741 -15.53 -29.78 -11.85
N THR A 742 -16.46 -30.73 -11.71
CA THR A 742 -16.45 -31.98 -12.49
C THR A 742 -16.58 -31.71 -13.98
N LYS A 743 -17.52 -30.86 -14.41
CA LYS A 743 -17.64 -30.46 -15.83
C LYS A 743 -16.34 -29.83 -16.36
N TRP A 744 -15.72 -28.97 -15.56
CA TRP A 744 -14.47 -28.32 -15.90
C TRP A 744 -13.31 -29.31 -15.99
N LYS A 745 -13.15 -30.18 -14.99
CA LYS A 745 -12.11 -31.21 -14.94
C LYS A 745 -12.25 -32.22 -16.09
N ASP A 746 -13.45 -32.74 -16.33
CA ASP A 746 -13.74 -33.72 -17.38
C ASP A 746 -13.51 -33.17 -18.79
N SER A 747 -13.63 -31.84 -18.95
CA SER A 747 -13.29 -31.13 -20.20
C SER A 747 -11.81 -30.78 -20.35
N ASP A 748 -10.94 -31.25 -19.44
CA ASP A 748 -9.53 -30.88 -19.32
C ASP A 748 -9.31 -29.35 -19.14
N GLY A 749 -10.26 -28.70 -18.47
CA GLY A 749 -10.28 -27.26 -18.23
C GLY A 749 -10.65 -26.41 -19.44
N ASN A 750 -11.38 -26.98 -20.42
CA ASN A 750 -11.86 -26.27 -21.61
C ASN A 750 -13.32 -25.80 -21.49
N PHE A 751 -14.07 -26.32 -20.52
CA PHE A 751 -15.38 -25.79 -20.15
C PHE A 751 -15.22 -24.36 -19.61
N HIS A 752 -15.98 -23.42 -20.16
CA HIS A 752 -15.96 -22.05 -19.70
C HIS A 752 -16.64 -21.95 -18.32
N LEU A 753 -15.85 -21.66 -17.29
CA LEU A 753 -16.35 -21.32 -15.96
C LEU A 753 -16.57 -19.80 -15.87
N PRO A 754 -17.75 -19.34 -15.40
CA PRO A 754 -17.95 -17.95 -15.07
C PRO A 754 -16.88 -17.44 -14.09
N ASN A 755 -16.33 -16.28 -14.39
CA ASN A 755 -15.15 -15.73 -13.72
C ASN A 755 -15.39 -15.47 -12.23
N ASP A 756 -16.60 -15.08 -11.85
CA ASP A 756 -16.93 -14.73 -10.46
C ASP A 756 -17.01 -15.94 -9.54
N ILE A 757 -17.26 -17.14 -10.08
CA ILE A 757 -17.42 -18.37 -9.30
C ILE A 757 -16.17 -19.25 -9.28
N LYS A 758 -15.16 -18.95 -10.11
CA LYS A 758 -13.94 -19.78 -10.26
C LYS A 758 -13.29 -20.09 -8.93
N PHE A 759 -13.16 -19.10 -8.05
CA PHE A 759 -12.55 -19.31 -6.73
C PHE A 759 -13.33 -20.35 -5.92
N ALA A 760 -14.66 -20.23 -5.81
CA ALA A 760 -15.48 -21.17 -5.06
C ALA A 760 -15.43 -22.58 -5.67
N VAL A 761 -15.48 -22.68 -7.00
CA VAL A 761 -15.39 -23.95 -7.74
C VAL A 761 -14.03 -24.63 -7.53
N TYR A 762 -12.94 -23.89 -7.72
CA TYR A 762 -11.59 -24.43 -7.52
C TYR A 762 -11.30 -24.75 -6.06
N ALA A 763 -11.79 -23.95 -5.10
CA ALA A 763 -11.64 -24.21 -3.67
C ALA A 763 -12.25 -25.55 -3.26
N VAL A 764 -13.41 -25.91 -3.81
CA VAL A 764 -14.05 -27.21 -3.59
C VAL A 764 -13.28 -28.33 -4.29
N GLY A 765 -12.81 -28.12 -5.52
CA GLY A 765 -12.01 -29.10 -6.27
C GLY A 765 -10.68 -29.44 -5.60
N ALA A 766 -9.99 -28.43 -5.05
CA ALA A 766 -8.69 -28.55 -4.38
C ALA A 766 -8.73 -29.31 -3.04
N GLN A 767 -9.92 -29.68 -2.54
CA GLN A 767 -10.06 -30.45 -1.30
C GLN A 767 -9.67 -31.92 -1.43
N THR A 768 -9.53 -32.43 -2.66
CA THR A 768 -9.11 -33.80 -2.94
C THR A 768 -7.71 -33.83 -3.52
N ASP A 769 -6.95 -34.91 -3.29
CA ASP A 769 -5.59 -34.98 -3.82
C ASP A 769 -5.55 -34.88 -5.34
N GLU A 770 -6.43 -35.63 -6.02
CA GLU A 770 -6.55 -35.61 -7.47
C GLU A 770 -6.93 -34.23 -8.00
N GLY A 771 -7.87 -33.54 -7.34
CA GLY A 771 -8.30 -32.22 -7.78
C GLY A 771 -7.26 -31.13 -7.55
N TRP A 772 -6.50 -31.24 -6.46
CA TRP A 772 -5.35 -30.39 -6.18
C TRP A 772 -4.25 -30.58 -7.24
N ASP A 773 -3.90 -31.83 -7.54
CA ASP A 773 -2.86 -32.14 -8.54
C ASP A 773 -3.28 -31.66 -9.93
N PHE A 774 -4.56 -31.80 -10.28
CA PHE A 774 -5.13 -31.28 -11.53
C PHE A 774 -5.02 -29.76 -11.62
N LEU A 775 -5.45 -29.03 -10.59
CA LEU A 775 -5.38 -27.56 -10.54
C LEU A 775 -3.93 -27.07 -10.65
N PHE A 776 -3.01 -27.69 -9.91
CA PHE A 776 -1.59 -27.37 -10.01
C PHE A 776 -1.02 -27.71 -11.40
N GLY A 777 -1.49 -28.78 -12.04
CA GLY A 777 -1.18 -29.06 -13.44
C GLY A 777 -1.61 -27.94 -14.39
N LYS A 778 -2.77 -27.31 -14.14
CA LYS A 778 -3.27 -26.17 -14.92
C LYS A 778 -2.48 -24.89 -14.69
N HIS A 779 -2.06 -24.62 -13.45
CA HIS A 779 -1.23 -23.46 -13.08
C HIS A 779 0.03 -23.31 -13.97
N LYS A 780 0.65 -24.43 -14.36
CA LYS A 780 1.86 -24.46 -15.19
C LYS A 780 1.62 -24.04 -16.64
N LEU A 781 0.39 -24.05 -17.12
CA LEU A 781 0.09 -23.83 -18.53
C LEU A 781 -0.08 -22.33 -18.82
N PRO A 782 0.50 -21.80 -19.91
CA PRO A 782 0.38 -20.38 -20.27
C PRO A 782 -1.06 -19.88 -20.34
N LYS A 783 -2.02 -20.73 -20.73
CA LYS A 783 -3.44 -20.37 -20.84
C LYS A 783 -4.09 -19.96 -19.52
N PHE A 784 -3.51 -20.30 -18.37
CA PHE A 784 -4.02 -19.97 -17.03
C PHE A 784 -3.20 -18.87 -16.32
N ASN A 785 -2.34 -18.14 -17.01
CA ASN A 785 -1.51 -17.09 -16.40
C ASN A 785 -2.33 -16.06 -15.60
N THR A 786 -3.50 -15.65 -16.11
CA THR A 786 -4.41 -14.71 -15.43
C THR A 786 -5.14 -15.32 -14.22
N GLU A 787 -5.13 -16.64 -14.08
CA GLU A 787 -5.79 -17.38 -12.99
C GLU A 787 -4.78 -17.93 -11.96
N LYS A 788 -3.47 -17.76 -12.17
CA LYS A 788 -2.41 -18.32 -11.30
C LYS A 788 -2.60 -17.97 -9.84
N ARG A 789 -2.83 -16.69 -9.54
CA ARG A 789 -3.05 -16.22 -8.17
C ARG A 789 -4.25 -16.89 -7.51
N ILE A 790 -5.36 -17.04 -8.23
CA ILE A 790 -6.56 -17.75 -7.73
C ILE A 790 -6.21 -19.21 -7.46
N ILE A 791 -5.51 -19.88 -8.37
CA ILE A 791 -5.10 -21.27 -8.22
C ILE A 791 -4.19 -21.43 -6.99
N GLU A 792 -3.19 -20.57 -6.80
CA GLU A 792 -2.30 -20.58 -5.63
C GLU A 792 -3.07 -20.39 -4.32
N SER A 793 -4.05 -19.47 -4.27
CA SER A 793 -4.91 -19.27 -3.10
C SER A 793 -5.68 -20.54 -2.73
N VAL A 794 -6.32 -21.18 -3.72
CA VAL A 794 -7.18 -22.34 -3.46
C VAL A 794 -6.37 -23.61 -3.16
N LEU A 795 -5.18 -23.77 -3.75
CA LEU A 795 -4.25 -24.84 -3.38
C LEU A 795 -3.78 -24.71 -1.93
N SER A 796 -3.69 -23.48 -1.40
CA SER A 796 -3.38 -23.19 0.00
C SER A 796 -4.52 -23.53 0.97
N LEU A 797 -5.73 -23.86 0.47
CA LEU A 797 -6.87 -24.32 1.28
C LEU A 797 -6.91 -25.84 1.48
N SER A 798 -5.91 -26.57 0.99
CA SER A 798 -5.82 -28.02 1.14
C SER A 798 -5.76 -28.45 2.62
N PRO A 799 -6.43 -29.54 3.02
CA PRO A 799 -6.25 -30.13 4.35
C PRO A 799 -4.93 -30.93 4.46
N ASN A 800 -4.24 -31.21 3.34
CA ASN A 800 -3.02 -32.00 3.33
C ASN A 800 -1.79 -31.14 3.64
N LYS A 801 -1.20 -31.35 4.83
CA LYS A 801 -0.04 -30.59 5.33
C LYS A 801 1.19 -30.71 4.43
N GLU A 802 1.44 -31.87 3.84
CA GLU A 802 2.58 -32.08 2.93
C GLU A 802 2.46 -31.20 1.68
N LYS A 803 1.24 -31.07 1.13
CA LYS A 803 0.97 -30.19 -0.02
C LYS A 803 1.13 -28.72 0.32
N LEU A 804 0.75 -28.30 1.54
CA LEU A 804 0.95 -26.91 2.00
C LEU A 804 2.45 -26.58 2.16
N GLU A 805 3.22 -27.47 2.79
CA GLU A 805 4.68 -27.30 2.90
C GLU A 805 5.34 -27.28 1.52
N TRP A 806 4.96 -28.20 0.64
CA TRP A 806 5.45 -28.29 -0.72
C TRP A 806 5.19 -26.99 -1.50
N LEU A 807 3.98 -26.42 -1.39
CA LEU A 807 3.61 -25.18 -2.07
C LEU A 807 4.52 -24.00 -1.66
N MET A 808 4.79 -23.84 -0.36
CA MET A 808 5.70 -22.82 0.14
C MET A 808 7.15 -23.07 -0.31
N GLN A 809 7.59 -24.34 -0.35
CA GLN A 809 8.92 -24.70 -0.85
C GLN A 809 9.09 -24.39 -2.34
N GLN A 810 8.06 -24.57 -3.16
CA GLN A 810 8.11 -24.24 -4.58
C GLN A 810 8.26 -22.74 -4.82
N GLY A 811 7.58 -21.89 -4.05
CA GLY A 811 7.77 -20.44 -4.15
C GLY A 811 9.19 -19.99 -3.76
N LEU A 812 9.89 -20.75 -2.92
CA LEU A 812 11.28 -20.49 -2.56
C LEU A 812 12.28 -20.92 -3.66
N GLN A 813 11.90 -21.89 -4.50
CA GLN A 813 12.72 -22.37 -5.62
C GLN A 813 12.69 -21.42 -6.83
N ASP A 814 11.68 -20.55 -6.93
CA ASP A 814 11.53 -19.54 -7.99
C ASP A 814 11.53 -20.12 -9.43
N ASP A 815 10.91 -21.30 -9.60
CA ASP A 815 10.80 -21.98 -10.89
C ASP A 815 9.34 -22.19 -11.31
N LEU A 816 8.63 -23.11 -10.63
CA LEU A 816 7.23 -23.39 -10.91
C LEU A 816 6.31 -22.29 -10.37
N ILE A 817 6.66 -21.72 -9.22
CA ILE A 817 5.97 -20.61 -8.58
C ILE A 817 7.00 -19.50 -8.42
N LYS A 818 6.65 -18.29 -8.85
CA LYS A 818 7.54 -17.14 -8.77
C LYS A 818 7.73 -16.71 -7.32
N MET A 819 8.93 -16.27 -6.98
CA MET A 819 9.25 -15.81 -5.63
C MET A 819 8.42 -14.58 -5.22
N GLN A 820 7.94 -13.78 -6.18
CA GLN A 820 7.05 -12.65 -5.92
C GLN A 820 5.69 -13.04 -5.33
N ASP A 821 5.27 -14.31 -5.49
CA ASP A 821 3.99 -14.85 -5.04
C ASP A 821 4.13 -15.62 -3.71
N LEU A 822 5.36 -15.96 -3.32
CA LEU A 822 5.66 -16.68 -2.07
C LEU A 822 5.08 -16.00 -0.82
N PRO A 823 5.19 -14.67 -0.62
CA PRO A 823 4.59 -14.03 0.56
C PRO A 823 3.08 -14.26 0.66
N TYR A 824 2.40 -14.17 -0.48
CA TYR A 824 0.95 -14.37 -0.57
C TYR A 824 0.55 -15.84 -0.27
N ILE A 825 1.33 -16.80 -0.75
CA ILE A 825 1.15 -18.22 -0.45
C ILE A 825 1.35 -18.49 1.03
N VAL A 826 2.45 -18.00 1.63
CA VAL A 826 2.73 -18.19 3.06
C VAL A 826 1.61 -17.61 3.93
N LEU A 827 1.09 -16.43 3.59
CA LEU A 827 -0.08 -15.84 4.26
C LEU A 827 -1.35 -16.67 4.09
N SER A 828 -1.60 -17.19 2.88
CA SER A 828 -2.76 -18.03 2.59
C SER A 828 -2.72 -19.34 3.39
N VAL A 829 -1.55 -19.99 3.45
CA VAL A 829 -1.31 -21.15 4.32
C VAL A 829 -1.43 -20.77 5.80
N GLY A 830 -0.98 -19.56 6.18
CA GLY A 830 -1.11 -19.00 7.53
C GLY A 830 -2.55 -18.82 8.02
N ARG A 831 -3.50 -18.66 7.08
CA ARG A 831 -4.95 -18.55 7.32
C ARG A 831 -5.68 -19.90 7.29
N ASN A 832 -5.00 -20.96 6.86
CA ASN A 832 -5.51 -22.33 6.85
C ASN A 832 -5.41 -22.93 8.27
N PRO A 833 -6.50 -23.51 8.82
CA PRO A 833 -6.48 -24.15 10.14
C PRO A 833 -5.44 -25.27 10.29
N GLU A 834 -5.14 -26.00 9.21
CA GLU A 834 -4.11 -27.06 9.22
C GLU A 834 -2.70 -26.52 8.90
N GLY A 835 -2.60 -25.29 8.38
CA GLY A 835 -1.37 -24.71 7.83
C GLY A 835 -0.71 -23.64 8.70
N TYR A 836 -1.42 -23.03 9.66
CA TYR A 836 -0.92 -21.82 10.33
C TYR A 836 0.42 -22.01 11.06
N GLN A 837 0.62 -23.16 11.73
CA GLN A 837 1.89 -23.48 12.39
C GLN A 837 3.01 -23.74 11.39
N LEU A 838 2.68 -24.33 10.23
CA LEU A 838 3.63 -24.62 9.15
C LEU A 838 4.14 -23.32 8.54
N ALA A 839 3.24 -22.37 8.24
CA ALA A 839 3.60 -21.06 7.71
C ALA A 839 4.50 -20.27 8.67
N TRP A 840 4.16 -20.24 9.97
CA TRP A 840 4.97 -19.57 10.97
C TRP A 840 6.36 -20.22 11.12
N LYS A 841 6.43 -21.55 11.19
CA LYS A 841 7.70 -22.29 11.20
C LYS A 841 8.53 -22.01 9.94
N PHE A 842 7.89 -22.00 8.77
CA PHE A 842 8.52 -21.73 7.48
C PHE A 842 9.14 -20.33 7.45
N LEU A 843 8.41 -19.30 7.90
CA LEU A 843 8.96 -17.94 8.00
C LEU A 843 10.18 -17.89 8.91
N LYS A 844 10.11 -18.49 10.11
CA LYS A 844 11.25 -18.50 11.05
C LYS A 844 12.49 -19.16 10.45
N GLN A 845 12.31 -20.29 9.75
CA GLN A 845 13.42 -21.04 9.15
C GLN A 845 14.06 -20.32 7.96
N ASN A 846 13.28 -19.51 7.23
CA ASN A 846 13.71 -18.85 6.00
C ASN A 846 13.82 -17.32 6.13
N TRP A 847 13.79 -16.77 7.35
CA TRP A 847 13.72 -15.33 7.62
C TRP A 847 14.77 -14.51 6.87
N GLN A 848 16.03 -14.97 6.90
CA GLN A 848 17.13 -14.29 6.22
C GLN A 848 16.97 -14.26 4.70
N THR A 849 16.38 -15.30 4.11
CA THR A 849 16.07 -15.35 2.68
C THR A 849 14.98 -14.35 2.30
N PHE A 850 13.92 -14.26 3.13
CA PHE A 850 12.88 -13.25 2.94
C PHE A 850 13.43 -11.83 3.04
N VAL A 851 14.21 -11.54 4.09
CA VAL A 851 14.82 -10.23 4.30
C VAL A 851 15.75 -9.84 3.14
N LYS A 852 16.56 -10.78 2.66
CA LYS A 852 17.45 -10.52 1.51
C LYS A 852 16.67 -10.19 0.24
N LYS A 853 15.55 -10.87 0.00
CA LYS A 853 14.75 -10.70 -1.23
C LYS A 853 13.84 -9.47 -1.20
N PHE A 854 13.21 -9.20 -0.04
CA PHE A 854 12.13 -8.20 0.08
C PHE A 854 12.48 -6.97 0.91
N GLU A 855 13.62 -6.95 1.61
CA GLU A 855 14.11 -5.86 2.48
C GLU A 855 13.34 -5.69 3.81
N LEU A 856 14.09 -5.35 4.87
CA LEU A 856 13.53 -4.96 6.16
C LEU A 856 12.77 -3.64 6.02
N GLY A 857 11.65 -3.52 6.73
CA GLY A 857 10.78 -2.35 6.66
C GLY A 857 9.80 -2.36 5.49
N SER A 858 10.00 -3.22 4.48
CA SER A 858 9.08 -3.32 3.35
C SER A 858 7.68 -3.76 3.77
N ASN A 859 6.68 -3.29 3.02
CA ASN A 859 5.29 -3.71 3.20
C ASN A 859 5.11 -5.24 3.09
N THR A 860 5.92 -5.91 2.28
CA THR A 860 5.92 -7.39 2.18
C THR A 860 6.31 -8.07 3.49
N ILE A 861 7.40 -7.62 4.12
CA ILE A 861 7.83 -8.17 5.42
C ILE A 861 6.83 -7.80 6.51
N SER A 862 6.32 -6.56 6.50
CA SER A 862 5.28 -6.12 7.43
C SER A 862 4.06 -7.03 7.38
N HIS A 863 3.51 -7.27 6.19
CA HIS A 863 2.38 -8.17 5.98
C HIS A 863 2.64 -9.61 6.41
N LEU A 864 3.85 -10.15 6.16
CA LEU A 864 4.22 -11.49 6.61
C LEU A 864 4.25 -11.59 8.14
N VAL A 865 4.83 -10.60 8.81
CA VAL A 865 4.92 -10.55 10.27
C VAL A 865 3.52 -10.43 10.87
N THR A 866 2.77 -9.40 10.51
CA THR A 866 1.44 -9.14 11.08
C THR A 866 0.43 -10.20 10.64
N GLY A 867 0.40 -10.58 9.37
CA GLY A 867 -0.60 -11.50 8.82
C GLY A 867 -0.51 -12.94 9.31
N LEU A 868 0.67 -13.42 9.71
CA LEU A 868 0.82 -14.76 10.30
C LEU A 868 0.43 -14.80 11.79
N THR A 869 0.64 -13.69 12.50
CA THR A 869 0.49 -13.62 13.96
C THR A 869 -0.78 -12.91 14.44
N ASN A 870 -1.46 -12.12 13.61
CA ASN A 870 -2.61 -11.28 13.99
C ASN A 870 -3.85 -12.03 14.50
N LYS A 871 -3.90 -13.36 14.39
CA LYS A 871 -4.95 -14.21 14.97
C LYS A 871 -4.44 -15.13 16.08
N TYR A 872 -3.22 -14.91 16.56
CA TYR A 872 -2.74 -15.52 17.80
C TYR A 872 -3.38 -14.84 19.01
N SER A 873 -3.72 -15.63 20.02
CA SER A 873 -4.53 -15.20 21.15
C SER A 873 -4.19 -15.98 22.43
N THR A 874 -2.95 -16.47 22.59
CA THR A 874 -2.47 -17.11 23.83
C THR A 874 -1.13 -16.53 24.27
N LYS A 875 -0.82 -16.63 25.56
CA LYS A 875 0.43 -16.13 26.14
C LYS A 875 1.65 -16.87 25.59
N GLU A 876 1.51 -18.16 25.28
CA GLU A 876 2.57 -18.98 24.70
C GLU A 876 2.93 -18.49 23.29
N GLN A 877 1.92 -18.18 22.47
CA GLN A 877 2.12 -17.62 21.13
C GLN A 877 2.78 -16.23 21.20
N LEU A 878 2.36 -15.40 22.16
CA LEU A 878 2.96 -14.09 22.40
C LEU A 878 4.45 -14.18 22.73
N GLU A 879 4.82 -15.05 23.67
CA GLU A 879 6.21 -15.26 24.07
C GLU A 879 7.05 -15.85 22.93
N GLU A 880 6.48 -16.75 22.12
CA GLU A 880 7.15 -17.29 20.94
C GLU A 880 7.49 -16.18 19.92
N VAL A 881 6.54 -15.29 19.63
CA VAL A 881 6.71 -14.17 18.71
C VAL A 881 7.76 -13.18 19.25
N LYS A 882 7.67 -12.79 20.53
CA LYS A 882 8.64 -11.91 21.19
C LYS A 882 10.05 -12.50 21.14
N SER A 883 10.18 -13.77 21.54
CA SER A 883 11.47 -14.46 21.58
C SER A 883 12.12 -14.55 20.20
N PHE A 884 11.34 -14.89 19.17
CA PHE A 884 11.86 -15.00 17.81
C PHE A 884 12.42 -13.66 17.31
N PHE A 885 11.64 -12.58 17.32
CA PHE A 885 12.11 -11.29 16.77
C PHE A 885 13.24 -10.67 17.60
N ASN A 886 13.23 -10.83 18.92
CA ASN A 886 14.36 -10.42 19.77
C ASN A 886 15.65 -11.18 19.43
N SER A 887 15.55 -12.45 19.03
CA SER A 887 16.71 -13.26 18.63
C SER A 887 17.35 -12.86 17.30
N GLN A 888 16.63 -12.13 16.43
CA GLN A 888 17.11 -11.70 15.11
C GLN A 888 17.97 -10.41 15.16
N GLY A 889 18.10 -9.78 16.33
CA GLY A 889 18.90 -8.59 16.55
C GLY A 889 18.10 -7.30 16.55
N LYS A 890 18.75 -6.23 17.04
CA LYS A 890 18.11 -4.96 17.40
C LYS A 890 17.27 -4.32 16.27
N LYS A 891 17.82 -4.25 15.06
CA LYS A 891 17.11 -3.67 13.89
C LYS A 891 15.81 -4.40 13.56
N VAL A 892 15.73 -5.71 13.79
CA VAL A 892 14.53 -6.50 13.52
C VAL A 892 13.52 -6.37 14.66
N SER A 893 13.98 -6.41 15.91
CA SER A 893 13.10 -6.26 17.08
C SER A 893 12.47 -4.87 17.19
N GLU A 894 13.06 -3.86 16.54
CA GLU A 894 12.58 -2.48 16.54
C GLU A 894 11.69 -2.13 15.33
N LEU A 895 11.38 -3.09 14.45
CA LEU A 895 10.44 -2.87 13.35
C LEU A 895 9.03 -2.57 13.88
N ARG A 896 8.35 -1.60 13.28
CA ARG A 896 6.97 -1.22 13.62
C ARG A 896 6.02 -2.40 13.51
N ALA A 897 6.15 -3.20 12.46
CA ALA A 897 5.33 -4.40 12.23
C ALA A 897 5.45 -5.43 13.37
N VAL A 898 6.60 -5.52 14.04
CA VAL A 898 6.82 -6.41 15.18
C VAL A 898 6.08 -5.88 16.41
N TYR A 899 6.13 -4.57 16.67
CA TYR A 899 5.36 -3.95 17.75
C TYR A 899 3.85 -4.10 17.52
N GLN A 900 3.37 -3.83 16.29
CA GLN A 900 1.96 -4.03 15.92
C GLN A 900 1.52 -5.48 16.09
N ALA A 901 2.35 -6.44 15.66
CA ALA A 901 2.07 -7.86 15.85
C ALA A 901 1.96 -8.24 17.33
N ILE A 902 2.88 -7.76 18.17
CA ILE A 902 2.86 -8.02 19.63
C ILE A 902 1.60 -7.42 20.27
N GLU A 903 1.32 -6.15 20.00
CA GLU A 903 0.16 -5.44 20.56
C GLU A 903 -1.16 -6.07 20.13
N THR A 904 -1.27 -6.50 18.87
CA THR A 904 -2.44 -7.22 18.35
C THR A 904 -2.67 -8.55 19.07
N ILE A 905 -1.60 -9.30 19.39
CA ILE A 905 -1.73 -10.55 20.14
C ILE A 905 -2.17 -10.29 21.58
N GLU A 906 -1.63 -9.25 22.21
CA GLU A 906 -2.02 -8.81 23.56
C GLU A 906 -3.50 -8.40 23.61
N GLU A 907 -3.96 -7.63 22.62
CA GLU A 907 -5.36 -7.28 22.41
C GLU A 907 -6.23 -8.54 22.25
N ASN A 908 -5.83 -9.46 21.37
CA ASN A 908 -6.57 -10.70 21.12
C ASN A 908 -6.71 -11.55 22.39
N ILE A 909 -5.66 -11.64 23.22
CA ILE A 909 -5.71 -12.36 24.50
C ILE A 909 -6.76 -11.73 25.41
N GLN A 910 -6.70 -10.42 25.62
CA GLN A 910 -7.65 -9.71 26.49
C GLN A 910 -9.08 -9.78 25.96
N TRP A 911 -9.26 -9.58 24.65
CA TRP A 911 -10.56 -9.66 24.00
C TRP A 911 -11.18 -11.05 24.16
N MET A 912 -10.39 -12.11 23.96
CA MET A 912 -10.84 -13.49 24.14
C MET A 912 -11.21 -13.78 25.59
N ASP A 913 -10.38 -13.37 26.56
CA ASP A 913 -10.64 -13.56 27.98
C ASP A 913 -11.95 -12.89 28.44
N LYS A 914 -12.29 -11.74 27.86
CA LYS A 914 -13.48 -10.96 28.23
C LYS A 914 -14.76 -11.36 27.51
N ASN A 915 -14.66 -11.78 26.24
CA ASN A 915 -15.81 -11.93 25.35
C ASN A 915 -16.18 -13.38 25.02
N LEU A 916 -15.26 -14.34 25.15
CA LEU A 916 -15.48 -15.71 24.69
C LEU A 916 -16.70 -16.38 25.37
N GLU A 917 -16.81 -16.32 26.69
CA GLU A 917 -17.94 -16.96 27.40
C GLU A 917 -19.28 -16.32 27.04
N LYS A 918 -19.31 -15.00 26.86
CA LYS A 918 -20.52 -14.27 26.43
C LYS A 918 -20.96 -14.69 25.03
N ILE A 919 -20.02 -14.93 24.12
CA ILE A 919 -20.30 -15.44 22.77
C ILE A 919 -20.90 -16.84 22.86
N LYS A 920 -20.35 -17.73 23.70
CA LYS A 920 -20.92 -19.06 23.91
C LYS A 920 -22.35 -19.00 24.41
N GLU A 921 -22.62 -18.21 25.44
CA GLU A 921 -23.96 -18.02 26.00
C GLU A 921 -24.95 -17.44 24.97
N TRP A 922 -24.51 -16.45 24.19
CA TRP A 922 -25.31 -15.83 23.15
C TRP A 922 -25.66 -16.81 22.03
N LEU A 923 -24.69 -17.63 21.56
CA LEU A 923 -24.91 -18.66 20.56
C LEU A 923 -25.84 -19.76 21.07
N HIS A 924 -25.70 -20.19 22.34
CA HIS A 924 -26.61 -21.17 22.94
C HIS A 924 -28.06 -20.67 23.04
N THR A 925 -28.25 -19.37 23.28
CA THR A 925 -29.57 -18.75 23.36
C THR A 925 -30.21 -18.62 21.98
N ASN A 926 -29.45 -18.14 20.98
CA ASN A 926 -29.97 -17.84 19.64
C ASN A 926 -30.00 -19.04 18.68
N SER A 927 -29.30 -20.14 19.00
CA SER A 927 -29.40 -21.41 18.26
C SER A 927 -30.73 -22.14 18.51
N ARG A 928 -31.43 -21.87 19.62
CA ARG A 928 -32.73 -22.49 19.95
C ARG A 928 -33.94 -21.80 19.33
N THR A 929 -33.80 -20.55 18.91
CA THR A 929 -34.86 -19.73 18.30
C THR A 929 -34.87 -19.76 16.77
N SER A 930 -33.93 -20.49 16.15
CA SER A 930 -33.71 -20.51 14.69
C SER A 930 -34.02 -21.88 14.03
N ILE A 931 -34.78 -22.76 14.69
CA ILE A 931 -35.35 -23.99 14.11
C ILE A 931 -36.82 -23.74 13.77
#